data_AF-A0A5D6YXX1-F1
#
_entry.id   AF-A0A5D6YXX1-F1
#
_cell.length_a   1.000
_cell.length_b   1.000
_cell.length_c   1.000
_cell.angle_alpha   90.00
_cell.angle_beta   90.00
_cell.angle_gamma   90.00
#
_symmetry.space_group_name_H-M   'P 1'
#
loop_
_entity.id
_entity.type
_entity.pdbx_description
1 polymer ?
#
loop_
_entity_poly.entity_id
_entity_poly.type
_entity_poly.pdbx_seq_one_letter_code
_entity_poly.pdbx_strand_id
1 'polypeptide(L)'
;MVQSTSSATSPSDYRSPRLEGADNNSRGASRTGVGAGGSMGRFADEPSFYGAVADQLHAEQKSTIEALSGQVAFYRQREERYKKEVETLRSYVSRQSASTTSSSSDSRSNNHNSGAAAEVDAAAAKARAFAALADENRALGEEVDAWRGRASACELETQRAERARLDAESQLRDAKLSLAGLSQAVEQLELKMQRKEAEVQTRCLELEQQLRAKSLDAENQRLRAELLALTQSRAALQAATEAATTRAQSLEALTGSVAELQQQLAAARLDAGAQQSRASELQLQLESATSLLALREQLLASEDQSRKDSEAQRQELRALVAALQAEKRALEGDAAAQRAELEALRTQLQAATARLSAKDHDVMVTTLRREMAPLKERLRAEFKRESDVLRREKAALAQDAAALTEQVTAKERLVQRLQRELLDRDETTKQAALDTARHRERISALELELAGARAQYQQLQDCRSAIADKLDVGFKELLVDEDSAAAARAELATLQREVAQLRTRGEVLDTQRQSAVDELARVRNAASEARSQLTARIDELCDALRAKDETIAGLRRLEPQVAAGERDAEAAARRADDLRDRVRTLEGERGALRSETERFRQELRVREEQVQAAVAEVQQREMALDAGQQEARRLQETIARLEERVQEATNAAASAREERSSREQKLLRERKQMAVEMAQLFARIEAVGKRNVELGDKVVALASQSKADQTDLVAMSSQLKAYRHRIRHLEEQLGRATRSSVRDGASAQGLEQQLHEAAALAERHEAEAAALRQRVEQMRSERDVVQKQHDEAAKRVRLLMQCQEQMKAAVEGHTAELVEEIETVQDQLEAERKRCTVLLANEKALLRDVNERNLAISKLQRAVQSLQQQQQRARQPSKTANDAPRSVSASEEAVTSPSSSPRDPAPSSPPQRSKQQQPQPQRPAASPYSASAKELEHILSNLEQISTFSAQQQQQQQLRYQ
;
A
#
# COMPACT_ATOMS: atom_id res chain seq x y z
N MET A 1 -31.55 -35.38 56.76
CA MET A 1 -31.98 -36.28 57.85
C MET A 1 -32.00 -37.70 57.34
N VAL A 2 -31.69 -38.69 58.21
CA VAL A 2 -32.29 -40.05 58.25
C VAL A 2 -32.31 -40.84 56.91
N GLN A 3 -31.31 -41.69 56.66
CA GLN A 3 -31.36 -43.18 56.74
C GLN A 3 -32.12 -43.85 55.57
N SER A 4 -31.60 -44.85 54.83
CA SER A 4 -30.88 -46.11 55.15
C SER A 4 -31.78 -47.29 55.52
N THR A 5 -32.00 -48.21 54.57
CA THR A 5 -32.24 -49.69 54.68
C THR A 5 -32.50 -50.23 53.25
N SER A 6 -31.97 -51.33 52.67
CA SER A 6 -31.36 -52.62 53.10
C SER A 6 -32.30 -53.84 52.97
N SER A 7 -31.72 -55.04 52.76
CA SER A 7 -32.34 -56.34 52.43
C SER A 7 -32.99 -56.41 51.03
N ALA A 8 -32.78 -57.38 50.13
CA ALA A 8 -32.11 -58.70 50.09
C ALA A 8 -32.92 -59.95 50.50
N THR A 9 -33.11 -60.85 49.53
CA THR A 9 -33.44 -62.27 49.68
C THR A 9 -32.91 -63.08 48.49
N SER A 10 -32.24 -64.20 48.78
CA SER A 10 -31.96 -65.34 47.88
C SER A 10 -32.82 -66.53 48.38
N PRO A 11 -32.56 -67.82 48.05
CA PRO A 11 -31.89 -68.44 46.91
C PRO A 11 -32.75 -69.57 46.25
N SER A 12 -32.22 -70.29 45.25
CA SER A 12 -32.38 -71.76 45.14
C SER A 12 -31.41 -72.34 44.10
N ASP A 13 -30.79 -73.48 44.41
CA ASP A 13 -29.89 -74.23 43.52
C ASP A 13 -30.65 -75.07 42.47
N TYR A 14 -29.96 -75.49 41.38
CA TYR A 14 -29.51 -76.89 41.23
C TYR A 14 -28.59 -77.13 40.00
N ARG A 15 -27.39 -77.70 40.26
CA ARG A 15 -26.48 -78.52 39.41
C ARG A 15 -26.41 -78.31 37.87
N SER A 16 -25.30 -77.70 37.43
CA SER A 16 -24.13 -78.33 36.75
C SER A 16 -24.22 -79.74 36.11
N PRO A 17 -23.28 -80.15 35.21
CA PRO A 17 -22.48 -79.36 34.23
C PRO A 17 -22.17 -80.09 32.88
N ARG A 18 -21.74 -79.34 31.83
CA ARG A 18 -20.41 -79.49 31.15
C ARG A 18 -20.32 -78.80 29.77
N LEU A 19 -19.15 -78.18 29.54
CA LEU A 19 -18.38 -78.01 28.27
C LEU A 19 -19.12 -77.40 27.06
N GLU A 20 -18.76 -76.22 26.55
CA GLU A 20 -17.52 -75.90 25.79
C GLU A 20 -17.47 -76.57 24.41
N GLY A 21 -17.01 -75.92 23.33
CA GLY A 21 -16.42 -74.57 23.21
C GLY A 21 -17.32 -73.52 22.56
N ALA A 22 -16.80 -72.30 22.41
CA ALA A 22 -17.53 -71.15 21.89
C ALA A 22 -16.99 -70.67 20.53
N ASP A 23 -17.86 -70.65 19.51
CA ASP A 23 -17.75 -69.69 18.41
C ASP A 23 -18.25 -68.33 18.92
N ASN A 24 -17.40 -67.30 18.92
CA ASN A 24 -17.80 -65.96 19.37
C ASN A 24 -17.47 -64.87 18.35
N ASN A 25 -18.33 -64.78 17.34
CA ASN A 25 -18.36 -63.74 16.33
C ASN A 25 -19.10 -62.49 16.88
N SER A 26 -18.36 -61.50 17.41
CA SER A 26 -18.94 -60.33 18.08
C SER A 26 -18.81 -59.03 17.29
N ARG A 27 -19.87 -58.62 16.59
CA ARG A 27 -20.05 -57.26 16.05
C ARG A 27 -20.45 -56.26 17.16
N GLY A 28 -19.78 -55.11 17.16
CA GLY A 28 -20.47 -53.81 17.23
C GLY A 28 -20.59 -53.10 18.59
N ALA A 29 -21.05 -51.83 18.49
CA ALA A 29 -21.25 -50.83 19.55
C ALA A 29 -19.97 -50.32 20.26
N SER A 30 -19.87 -49.06 20.70
CA SER A 30 -20.64 -47.84 20.37
C SER A 30 -19.90 -46.57 20.83
N ARG A 31 -20.25 -45.42 20.23
CA ARG A 31 -20.12 -44.02 20.72
C ARG A 31 -19.39 -43.79 22.07
N THR A 32 -18.37 -42.93 22.02
CA THR A 32 -18.41 -41.60 22.70
C THR A 32 -17.63 -40.58 21.86
N GLY A 33 -18.10 -39.33 21.84
CA GLY A 33 -17.35 -38.19 21.31
C GLY A 33 -17.09 -37.20 22.43
N VAL A 34 -15.84 -36.76 22.59
CA VAL A 34 -15.43 -35.69 23.49
C VAL A 34 -14.46 -34.80 22.72
N GLY A 35 -14.72 -33.50 22.67
CA GLY A 35 -13.78 -32.53 22.11
C GLY A 35 -12.74 -32.14 23.16
N ALA A 36 -11.46 -32.16 22.79
CA ALA A 36 -10.37 -31.71 23.65
C ALA A 36 -9.37 -30.89 22.84
N GLY A 37 -9.56 -29.57 22.83
CA GLY A 37 -8.53 -28.61 22.44
C GLY A 37 -7.86 -28.05 23.69
N GLY A 38 -6.53 -28.05 23.71
CA GLY A 38 -5.72 -27.43 24.77
C GLY A 38 -4.99 -28.41 25.72
N SER A 39 -3.91 -27.91 26.32
CA SER A 39 -3.08 -28.57 27.35
C SER A 39 -2.29 -29.83 26.93
N MET A 40 -1.29 -29.66 26.06
CA MET A 40 -0.20 -30.63 25.84
C MET A 40 1.03 -30.38 26.75
N GLY A 41 0.88 -29.60 27.83
CA GLY A 41 2.01 -28.92 28.51
C GLY A 41 2.39 -29.40 29.92
N ARG A 42 1.91 -30.54 30.42
CA ARG A 42 2.15 -31.00 31.82
C ARG A 42 2.25 -32.54 32.00
N PHE A 43 2.97 -33.25 31.13
CA PHE A 43 3.22 -34.70 31.27
C PHE A 43 4.70 -35.10 31.14
N ALA A 44 5.64 -34.15 31.22
CA ALA A 44 7.07 -34.43 31.06
C ALA A 44 7.74 -35.00 32.33
N ASP A 45 7.15 -34.78 33.51
CA ASP A 45 7.83 -34.96 34.80
C ASP A 45 7.48 -36.27 35.53
N GLU A 46 6.75 -37.21 34.90
CA GLU A 46 6.30 -38.45 35.55
C GLU A 46 7.23 -39.65 35.19
N PRO A 47 8.05 -40.18 36.13
CA PRO A 47 9.09 -41.17 35.79
C PRO A 47 8.56 -42.51 35.28
N SER A 48 7.30 -42.83 35.56
CA SER A 48 6.57 -44.02 35.07
C SER A 48 6.45 -44.04 33.55
N PHE A 49 6.29 -42.87 32.91
CA PHE A 49 6.11 -42.75 31.47
C PHE A 49 7.34 -43.22 30.71
N TYR A 50 8.54 -42.82 31.16
CA TYR A 50 9.80 -43.23 30.55
C TYR A 50 10.06 -44.74 30.67
N GLY A 51 9.61 -45.38 31.76
CA GLY A 51 9.66 -46.84 31.90
C GLY A 51 8.80 -47.54 30.85
N ALA A 52 7.53 -47.15 30.72
CA ALA A 52 6.61 -47.74 29.73
C ALA A 52 7.09 -47.54 28.28
N VAL A 53 7.65 -46.36 27.96
CA VAL A 53 8.23 -46.09 26.62
C VAL A 53 9.49 -46.93 26.37
N ALA A 54 10.33 -47.15 27.38
CA ALA A 54 11.51 -48.02 27.26
C ALA A 54 11.12 -49.49 27.05
N ASP A 55 10.15 -50.01 27.82
CA ASP A 55 9.65 -51.37 27.68
C ASP A 55 8.98 -51.60 26.31
N GLN A 56 8.19 -50.63 25.82
CA GLN A 56 7.62 -50.68 24.47
C GLN A 56 8.72 -50.67 23.39
N LEU A 57 9.72 -49.78 23.51
CA LEU A 57 10.85 -49.73 22.57
C LEU A 57 11.63 -51.06 22.57
N HIS A 58 11.84 -51.69 23.72
CA HIS A 58 12.48 -53.00 23.84
C HIS A 58 11.63 -54.11 23.20
N ALA A 59 10.31 -54.07 23.34
CA ALA A 59 9.40 -55.01 22.67
C ALA A 59 9.43 -54.85 21.13
N GLU A 60 9.41 -53.62 20.62
CA GLU A 60 9.50 -53.30 19.19
C GLU A 60 10.86 -53.70 18.61
N GLN A 61 11.97 -53.42 19.31
CA GLN A 61 13.31 -53.87 18.92
C GLN A 61 13.40 -55.40 18.89
N LYS A 62 12.88 -56.10 19.91
CA LYS A 62 12.89 -57.57 19.96
C LYS A 62 12.06 -58.18 18.82
N SER A 63 10.86 -57.66 18.57
CA SER A 63 10.01 -58.05 17.44
C SER A 63 10.74 -57.87 16.10
N THR A 64 11.44 -56.74 15.93
CA THR A 64 12.25 -56.46 14.73
C THR A 64 13.41 -57.45 14.57
N ILE A 65 14.11 -57.79 15.67
CA ILE A 65 15.20 -58.78 15.65
C ILE A 65 14.68 -60.18 15.30
N GLU A 66 13.54 -60.59 15.84
CA GLU A 66 12.91 -61.88 15.53
C GLU A 66 12.43 -61.95 14.06
N ALA A 67 11.83 -60.88 13.54
CA ALA A 67 11.44 -60.77 12.14
C ALA A 67 12.65 -60.85 11.18
N LEU A 68 13.71 -60.08 11.44
CA LEU A 68 14.96 -60.13 10.67
C LEU A 68 15.63 -61.51 10.74
N SER A 69 15.62 -62.17 11.90
CA SER A 69 16.15 -63.52 12.07
C SER A 69 15.37 -64.54 11.23
N GLY A 70 14.04 -64.44 11.21
CA GLY A 70 13.18 -65.25 10.34
C GLY A 70 13.43 -65.00 8.85
N GLN A 71 13.67 -63.75 8.46
CA GLN A 71 14.01 -63.38 7.09
C GLN A 71 15.38 -63.95 6.65
N VAL A 72 16.41 -63.88 7.50
CA VAL A 72 17.73 -64.49 7.25
C VAL A 72 17.62 -66.02 7.15
N ALA A 73 16.83 -66.67 8.01
CA ALA A 73 16.57 -68.11 7.93
C ALA A 73 15.87 -68.50 6.61
N PHE A 74 14.90 -67.70 6.16
CA PHE A 74 14.22 -67.90 4.87
C PHE A 74 15.18 -67.75 3.67
N TYR A 75 16.06 -66.75 3.67
CA TYR A 75 17.06 -66.61 2.61
C TYR A 75 18.05 -67.78 2.57
N ARG A 76 18.55 -68.25 3.73
CA ARG A 76 19.38 -69.47 3.81
C ARG A 76 18.67 -70.69 3.25
N GLN A 77 17.38 -70.88 3.61
CA GLN A 77 16.59 -72.00 3.09
C GLN A 77 16.37 -71.90 1.57
N ARG A 78 16.24 -70.68 1.02
CA ARG A 78 16.14 -70.43 -0.42
C ARG A 78 17.47 -70.69 -1.15
N GLU A 79 18.60 -70.28 -0.58
CA GLU A 79 19.93 -70.63 -1.10
C GLU A 79 20.18 -72.13 -1.11
N GLU A 80 19.81 -72.85 -0.05
CA GLU A 80 19.90 -74.31 -0.01
C GLU A 80 19.09 -74.98 -1.13
N ARG A 81 17.89 -74.45 -1.44
CA ARG A 81 17.07 -74.96 -2.54
C ARG A 81 17.72 -74.68 -3.88
N TYR A 82 18.20 -73.47 -4.13
CA TYR A 82 18.93 -73.16 -5.37
C TYR A 82 20.20 -74.01 -5.51
N LYS A 83 20.95 -74.26 -4.43
CA LYS A 83 22.09 -75.20 -4.45
C LYS A 83 21.63 -76.60 -4.87
N LYS A 84 20.56 -77.13 -4.26
CA LYS A 84 19.99 -78.46 -4.59
C LYS A 84 19.37 -78.53 -6.01
N GLU A 85 18.82 -77.44 -6.52
CA GLU A 85 18.32 -77.32 -7.90
C GLU A 85 19.47 -77.27 -8.92
N VAL A 86 20.51 -76.45 -8.68
CA VAL A 86 21.73 -76.43 -9.50
C VAL A 86 22.43 -77.79 -9.47
N GLU A 87 22.45 -78.46 -8.33
CA GLU A 87 23.05 -79.79 -8.16
C GLU A 87 22.24 -80.89 -8.86
N THR A 88 20.90 -80.86 -8.80
CA THR A 88 20.07 -81.77 -9.61
C THR A 88 20.19 -81.47 -11.10
N LEU A 89 20.20 -80.20 -11.53
CA LEU A 89 20.43 -79.81 -12.94
C LEU A 89 21.81 -80.27 -13.45
N ARG A 90 22.88 -80.09 -12.67
CA ARG A 90 24.21 -80.67 -12.95
C ARG A 90 24.11 -82.20 -13.08
N SER A 91 23.44 -82.87 -12.14
CA SER A 91 23.27 -84.33 -12.20
C SER A 91 22.47 -84.80 -13.42
N TYR A 92 21.49 -84.01 -13.89
CA TYR A 92 20.74 -84.29 -15.12
C TYR A 92 21.62 -84.12 -16.36
N VAL A 93 22.41 -83.04 -16.45
CA VAL A 93 23.37 -82.84 -17.54
C VAL A 93 24.43 -83.95 -17.57
N SER A 94 24.99 -84.34 -16.42
CA SER A 94 25.94 -85.45 -16.30
C SER A 94 25.33 -86.81 -16.64
N ARG A 95 24.05 -87.04 -16.30
CA ARG A 95 23.33 -88.26 -16.72
C ARG A 95 23.03 -88.26 -18.22
N GLN A 96 22.69 -87.11 -18.79
CA GLN A 96 22.34 -86.97 -20.20
C GLN A 96 23.56 -87.08 -21.12
N SER A 97 24.75 -86.68 -20.67
CA SER A 97 26.02 -86.96 -21.37
C SER A 97 26.44 -88.43 -21.23
N ALA A 98 26.31 -89.02 -20.03
CA ALA A 98 26.58 -90.45 -19.81
C ALA A 98 25.62 -91.39 -20.58
N SER A 99 24.34 -91.03 -20.70
CA SER A 99 23.36 -91.84 -21.44
C SER A 99 23.56 -91.79 -22.96
N THR A 100 24.32 -90.82 -23.49
CA THR A 100 24.68 -90.77 -24.91
C THR A 100 25.94 -91.57 -25.27
N THR A 101 26.66 -92.14 -24.30
CA THR A 101 27.85 -92.98 -24.54
C THR A 101 27.65 -94.46 -24.17
N SER A 102 26.44 -94.87 -23.78
CA SER A 102 26.16 -96.20 -23.22
C SER A 102 25.02 -96.98 -23.91
N SER A 103 24.69 -96.68 -25.18
CA SER A 103 23.52 -97.26 -25.86
C SER A 103 23.78 -97.75 -27.29
N SER A 104 24.94 -98.35 -27.56
CA SER A 104 25.32 -98.87 -28.89
C SER A 104 26.18 -100.15 -28.88
N SER A 105 26.24 -100.87 -27.76
CA SER A 105 26.96 -102.15 -27.65
C SER A 105 26.02 -103.36 -27.75
N ASP A 106 25.55 -103.68 -28.97
CA ASP A 106 25.38 -105.06 -29.47
C ASP A 106 24.68 -105.11 -30.84
N SER A 107 25.45 -105.14 -31.94
CA SER A 107 25.20 -105.99 -33.13
C SER A 107 26.29 -105.82 -34.20
N ARG A 108 26.80 -106.95 -34.68
CA ARG A 108 27.89 -107.08 -35.68
C ARG A 108 27.56 -106.42 -37.03
N SER A 109 28.52 -105.67 -37.61
CA SER A 109 29.21 -106.07 -38.86
C SER A 109 30.27 -105.03 -39.30
N ASN A 110 31.27 -105.47 -40.05
CA ASN A 110 32.34 -104.62 -40.60
C ASN A 110 31.80 -103.67 -41.70
N ASN A 111 31.95 -102.34 -41.56
CA ASN A 111 32.94 -101.57 -42.36
C ASN A 111 33.00 -100.06 -42.05
N HIS A 112 34.11 -99.45 -42.48
CA HIS A 112 34.36 -98.01 -42.66
C HIS A 112 34.52 -97.13 -41.40
N ASN A 113 35.39 -96.13 -41.54
CA ASN A 113 36.12 -95.50 -40.44
C ASN A 113 35.99 -93.97 -40.47
N SER A 114 34.77 -93.46 -40.31
CA SER A 114 34.43 -92.03 -40.49
C SER A 114 33.51 -91.41 -39.43
N GLY A 115 32.99 -92.20 -38.48
CA GLY A 115 32.01 -91.71 -37.48
C GLY A 115 32.60 -90.81 -36.38
N ALA A 116 33.80 -91.09 -35.90
CA ALA A 116 34.34 -90.50 -34.66
C ALA A 116 34.50 -88.97 -34.69
N ALA A 117 34.79 -88.38 -35.86
CA ALA A 117 34.92 -86.93 -35.98
C ALA A 117 33.59 -86.20 -35.73
N ALA A 118 32.47 -86.76 -36.21
CA ALA A 118 31.15 -86.14 -36.11
C ALA A 118 30.65 -86.08 -34.65
N GLU A 119 30.99 -87.06 -33.81
CA GLU A 119 30.65 -87.05 -32.38
C GLU A 119 31.49 -86.03 -31.60
N VAL A 120 32.78 -85.87 -31.93
CA VAL A 120 33.65 -84.84 -31.35
C VAL A 120 33.18 -83.44 -31.74
N ASP A 121 32.83 -83.21 -33.01
CA ASP A 121 32.26 -81.93 -33.45
C ASP A 121 30.88 -81.66 -32.82
N ALA A 122 30.04 -82.68 -32.63
CA ALA A 122 28.76 -82.55 -31.93
C ALA A 122 28.95 -82.23 -30.43
N ALA A 123 29.96 -82.81 -29.78
CA ALA A 123 30.33 -82.48 -28.40
C ALA A 123 30.89 -81.05 -28.30
N ALA A 124 31.74 -80.63 -29.24
CA ALA A 124 32.27 -79.26 -29.30
C ALA A 124 31.16 -78.23 -29.60
N ALA A 125 30.19 -78.56 -30.44
CA ALA A 125 29.02 -77.72 -30.70
C ALA A 125 28.14 -77.56 -29.45
N LYS A 126 27.89 -78.66 -28.71
CA LYS A 126 27.19 -78.60 -27.41
C LYS A 126 27.97 -77.76 -26.39
N ALA A 127 29.29 -77.92 -26.30
CA ALA A 127 30.12 -77.13 -25.39
C ALA A 127 30.09 -75.62 -25.72
N ARG A 128 30.13 -75.24 -27.01
CA ARG A 128 29.95 -73.84 -27.45
C ARG A 128 28.55 -73.30 -27.13
N ALA A 129 27.50 -74.11 -27.26
CA ALA A 129 26.15 -73.72 -26.87
C ALA A 129 26.02 -73.50 -25.36
N PHE A 130 26.63 -74.36 -24.53
CA PHE A 130 26.70 -74.15 -23.09
C PHE A 130 27.51 -72.91 -22.69
N ALA A 131 28.61 -72.61 -23.40
CA ALA A 131 29.38 -71.37 -23.18
C ALA A 131 28.53 -70.12 -23.51
N ALA A 132 27.86 -70.10 -24.67
CA ALA A 132 26.98 -69.01 -25.06
C ALA A 132 25.84 -68.79 -24.05
N LEU A 133 25.20 -69.86 -23.58
CA LEU A 133 24.18 -69.80 -22.52
C LEU A 133 24.75 -69.31 -21.18
N ALA A 134 26.01 -69.64 -20.84
CA ALA A 134 26.66 -69.18 -19.61
C ALA A 134 26.99 -67.68 -19.67
N ASP A 135 27.41 -67.17 -20.83
CA ASP A 135 27.67 -65.74 -21.04
C ASP A 135 26.36 -64.94 -21.14
N GLU A 136 25.31 -65.49 -21.75
CA GLU A 136 23.95 -64.92 -21.74
C GLU A 136 23.39 -64.83 -20.31
N ASN A 137 23.54 -65.88 -19.49
CA ASN A 137 23.16 -65.83 -18.07
C ASN A 137 24.01 -64.84 -17.25
N ARG A 138 25.27 -64.59 -17.63
CA ARG A 138 26.08 -63.53 -17.00
C ARG A 138 25.54 -62.14 -17.35
N ALA A 139 25.27 -61.88 -18.62
CA ALA A 139 24.69 -60.61 -19.07
C ALA A 139 23.33 -60.33 -18.42
N LEU A 140 22.45 -61.33 -18.33
CA LEU A 140 21.17 -61.21 -17.61
C LEU A 140 21.35 -60.97 -16.09
N GLY A 141 22.40 -61.51 -15.49
CA GLY A 141 22.79 -61.19 -14.10
C GLY A 141 23.22 -59.73 -13.94
N GLU A 142 24.11 -59.26 -14.82
CA GLU A 142 24.59 -57.87 -14.85
C GLU A 142 23.43 -56.87 -15.10
N GLU A 143 22.48 -57.21 -15.97
CA GLU A 143 21.24 -56.43 -16.16
C GLU A 143 20.38 -56.40 -14.90
N VAL A 144 20.16 -57.54 -14.24
CA VAL A 144 19.37 -57.62 -12.99
C VAL A 144 20.01 -56.78 -11.88
N ASP A 145 21.34 -56.80 -11.75
CA ASP A 145 22.03 -55.96 -10.76
C ASP A 145 22.03 -54.47 -11.16
N ALA A 146 22.10 -54.15 -12.45
CA ALA A 146 21.87 -52.78 -12.94
C ALA A 146 20.41 -52.30 -12.73
N TRP A 147 19.41 -53.18 -12.75
CA TRP A 147 18.04 -52.88 -12.37
C TRP A 147 17.89 -52.68 -10.85
N ARG A 148 18.56 -53.50 -10.02
CA ARG A 148 18.61 -53.31 -8.56
C ARG A 148 19.27 -51.98 -8.19
N GLY A 149 20.40 -51.64 -8.80
CA GLY A 149 21.09 -50.36 -8.58
C GLY A 149 20.20 -49.16 -8.92
N ARG A 150 19.47 -49.22 -10.05
CA ARG A 150 18.49 -48.18 -10.43
C ARG A 150 17.29 -48.11 -9.49
N ALA A 151 16.79 -49.25 -8.99
CA ALA A 151 15.73 -49.28 -7.99
C ALA A 151 16.16 -48.62 -6.67
N SER A 152 17.32 -49.02 -6.11
CA SER A 152 17.85 -48.43 -4.88
C SER A 152 18.24 -46.94 -5.03
N ALA A 153 18.66 -46.50 -6.21
CA ALA A 153 18.84 -45.07 -6.49
C ALA A 153 17.50 -44.31 -6.44
N CYS A 154 16.46 -44.85 -7.07
CA CYS A 154 15.11 -44.27 -7.04
C CYS A 154 14.50 -44.24 -5.63
N GLU A 155 14.68 -45.31 -4.83
CA GLU A 155 14.29 -45.34 -3.41
C GLU A 155 15.02 -44.28 -2.56
N LEU A 156 16.27 -43.98 -2.89
CA LEU A 156 17.06 -42.95 -2.20
C LEU A 156 16.67 -41.53 -2.66
N GLU A 157 16.24 -41.35 -3.91
CA GLU A 157 15.65 -40.11 -4.40
C GLU A 157 14.25 -39.84 -3.82
N THR A 158 13.38 -40.85 -3.69
CA THR A 158 12.07 -40.67 -3.04
C THR A 158 12.25 -40.32 -1.56
N GLN A 159 13.16 -40.98 -0.83
CA GLN A 159 13.48 -40.59 0.56
C GLN A 159 14.03 -39.16 0.68
N ARG A 160 14.80 -38.68 -0.30
CA ARG A 160 15.24 -37.27 -0.34
C ARG A 160 14.07 -36.31 -0.58
N ALA A 161 13.18 -36.65 -1.52
CA ALA A 161 11.99 -35.85 -1.82
C ALA A 161 11.00 -35.80 -0.64
N GLU A 162 10.82 -36.91 0.09
CA GLU A 162 10.00 -36.97 1.29
C GLU A 162 10.56 -36.11 2.43
N ARG A 163 11.88 -36.11 2.64
CA ARG A 163 12.52 -35.19 3.62
C ARG A 163 12.31 -33.73 3.23
N ALA A 164 12.64 -33.36 1.99
CA ALA A 164 12.44 -31.99 1.50
C ALA A 164 10.96 -31.54 1.58
N ARG A 165 10.01 -32.46 1.39
CA ARG A 165 8.58 -32.21 1.63
C ARG A 165 8.28 -31.97 3.11
N LEU A 166 8.79 -32.79 4.02
CA LEU A 166 8.57 -32.64 5.46
C LEU A 166 9.18 -31.33 5.99
N ASP A 167 10.36 -30.96 5.50
CA ASP A 167 11.01 -29.68 5.82
C ASP A 167 10.15 -28.49 5.35
N ALA A 168 9.63 -28.54 4.11
CA ALA A 168 8.70 -27.54 3.58
C ALA A 168 7.35 -27.51 4.32
N GLU A 169 6.84 -28.66 4.79
CA GLU A 169 5.66 -28.72 5.65
C GLU A 169 5.90 -28.11 7.03
N SER A 170 7.12 -28.22 7.59
CA SER A 170 7.50 -27.49 8.82
C SER A 170 7.53 -25.99 8.57
N GLN A 171 8.29 -25.54 7.57
CA GLN A 171 8.39 -24.12 7.20
C GLN A 171 7.00 -23.49 6.96
N LEU A 172 6.04 -24.23 6.39
CA LEU A 172 4.66 -23.78 6.22
C LEU A 172 3.88 -23.66 7.55
N ARG A 173 4.17 -24.48 8.55
CA ARG A 173 3.59 -24.38 9.92
C ARG A 173 4.23 -23.21 10.66
N ASP A 174 5.54 -23.07 10.59
CA ASP A 174 6.30 -21.99 11.24
C ASP A 174 5.91 -20.62 10.66
N ALA A 175 5.76 -20.51 9.33
CA ALA A 175 5.23 -19.32 8.68
C ALA A 175 3.77 -19.00 9.07
N LYS A 176 2.92 -20.01 9.31
CA LYS A 176 1.55 -19.79 9.81
C LYS A 176 1.51 -19.31 11.26
N LEU A 177 2.40 -19.82 12.11
CA LEU A 177 2.54 -19.36 13.50
C LEU A 177 3.07 -17.93 13.55
N SER A 178 4.06 -17.60 12.71
CA SER A 178 4.55 -16.24 12.51
C SER A 178 3.45 -15.28 12.03
N LEU A 179 2.68 -15.67 11.01
CA LEU A 179 1.56 -14.87 10.49
C LEU A 179 0.44 -14.66 11.54
N ALA A 180 0.16 -15.66 12.38
CA ALA A 180 -0.78 -15.51 13.49
C ALA A 180 -0.25 -14.52 14.56
N GLY A 181 1.05 -14.58 14.88
CA GLY A 181 1.70 -13.59 15.76
C GLY A 181 1.66 -12.17 15.20
N LEU A 182 1.88 -12.00 13.89
CA LEU A 182 1.75 -10.71 13.20
C LEU A 182 0.29 -10.20 13.22
N SER A 183 -0.70 -11.07 13.00
CA SER A 183 -2.12 -10.70 13.13
C SER A 183 -2.43 -10.17 14.53
N GLN A 184 -1.96 -10.87 15.57
CA GLN A 184 -2.16 -10.46 16.96
C GLN A 184 -1.40 -9.16 17.30
N ALA A 185 -0.25 -8.89 16.66
CA ALA A 185 0.47 -7.63 16.80
C ALA A 185 -0.28 -6.47 16.13
N VAL A 186 -0.88 -6.68 14.96
CA VAL A 186 -1.74 -5.69 14.27
C VAL A 186 -2.99 -5.40 15.11
N GLU A 187 -3.69 -6.40 15.62
CA GLU A 187 -4.83 -6.23 16.53
C GLU A 187 -4.46 -5.40 17.78
N GLN A 188 -3.25 -5.59 18.33
CA GLN A 188 -2.75 -4.78 19.44
C GLN A 188 -2.38 -3.35 19.04
N LEU A 189 -1.91 -3.12 17.81
CA LEU A 189 -1.62 -1.78 17.28
C LEU A 189 -2.92 -1.02 16.98
N GLU A 190 -3.92 -1.67 16.39
CA GLU A 190 -5.26 -1.09 16.19
C GLU A 190 -5.91 -0.69 17.53
N LEU A 191 -5.84 -1.55 18.55
CA LEU A 191 -6.32 -1.24 19.90
C LEU A 191 -5.52 -0.12 20.59
N LYS A 192 -4.22 0.02 20.33
CA LYS A 192 -3.41 1.16 20.80
C LYS A 192 -3.81 2.46 20.07
N MET A 193 -4.00 2.39 18.76
CA MET A 193 -4.41 3.51 17.91
C MET A 193 -5.79 4.04 18.35
N GLN A 194 -6.80 3.17 18.50
CA GLN A 194 -8.13 3.55 18.97
C GLN A 194 -8.11 4.20 20.36
N ARG A 195 -7.24 3.72 21.27
CA ARG A 195 -7.03 4.36 22.58
C ARG A 195 -6.39 5.74 22.45
N LYS A 196 -5.41 5.90 21.57
CA LYS A 196 -4.77 7.21 21.32
C LYS A 196 -5.70 8.19 20.61
N GLU A 197 -6.56 7.72 19.71
CA GLU A 197 -7.62 8.52 19.11
C GLU A 197 -8.60 9.00 20.17
N ALA A 198 -9.06 8.11 21.07
CA ALA A 198 -9.90 8.49 22.20
C ALA A 198 -9.22 9.49 23.16
N GLU A 199 -7.93 9.29 23.49
CA GLU A 199 -7.15 10.26 24.28
C GLU A 199 -7.07 11.64 23.60
N VAL A 200 -6.88 11.69 22.28
CA VAL A 200 -6.86 12.94 21.51
C VAL A 200 -8.24 13.59 21.47
N GLN A 201 -9.31 12.82 21.22
CA GLN A 201 -10.69 13.32 21.23
C GLN A 201 -11.06 13.90 22.61
N THR A 202 -10.75 13.22 23.71
CA THR A 202 -10.97 13.75 25.07
C THR A 202 -10.15 15.00 25.33
N ARG A 203 -8.88 15.03 24.92
CA ARG A 203 -8.01 16.19 25.14
C ARG A 203 -8.40 17.41 24.29
N CYS A 204 -8.97 17.20 23.10
CA CYS A 204 -9.60 18.26 22.31
C CYS A 204 -10.82 18.84 23.04
N LEU A 205 -11.70 17.99 23.59
CA LEU A 205 -12.84 18.44 24.39
C LEU A 205 -12.42 19.18 25.67
N GLU A 206 -11.35 18.76 26.35
CA GLU A 206 -10.76 19.48 27.47
C GLU A 206 -10.21 20.85 27.05
N LEU A 207 -9.50 20.93 25.92
CA LEU A 207 -8.96 22.19 25.39
C LEU A 207 -10.06 23.16 24.96
N GLU A 208 -11.15 22.66 24.37
CA GLU A 208 -12.35 23.46 24.08
C GLU A 208 -13.01 23.98 25.37
N GLN A 209 -13.14 23.14 26.40
CA GLN A 209 -13.67 23.58 27.69
C GLN A 209 -12.77 24.62 28.35
N GLN A 210 -11.44 24.46 28.30
CA GLN A 210 -10.48 25.45 28.79
C GLN A 210 -10.53 26.75 27.99
N LEU A 211 -10.75 26.71 26.67
CA LEU A 211 -10.93 27.90 25.84
C LEU A 211 -12.24 28.63 26.17
N ARG A 212 -13.35 27.90 26.34
CA ARG A 212 -14.64 28.48 26.76
C ARG A 212 -14.54 29.09 28.16
N ALA A 213 -13.89 28.42 29.11
CA ALA A 213 -13.63 28.95 30.45
C ALA A 213 -12.75 30.22 30.41
N LYS A 214 -11.62 30.19 29.70
CA LYS A 214 -10.75 31.38 29.54
C LYS A 214 -11.43 32.53 28.81
N SER A 215 -12.34 32.25 27.86
CA SER A 215 -13.17 33.28 27.21
C SER A 215 -14.11 33.93 28.22
N LEU A 216 -14.83 33.13 29.03
CA LEU A 216 -15.72 33.62 30.08
C LEU A 216 -14.97 34.37 31.18
N ASP A 217 -13.75 33.94 31.54
CA ASP A 217 -12.90 34.67 32.49
C ASP A 217 -12.38 35.99 31.92
N ALA A 218 -11.95 36.01 30.65
CA ALA A 218 -11.51 37.24 29.98
C ALA A 218 -12.68 38.24 29.80
N GLU A 219 -13.87 37.74 29.49
CA GLU A 219 -15.10 38.53 29.41
C GLU A 219 -15.53 39.05 30.79
N ASN A 220 -15.47 38.22 31.85
CA ASN A 220 -15.68 38.67 33.24
C ASN A 220 -14.64 39.71 33.68
N GLN A 221 -13.37 39.55 33.29
CA GLN A 221 -12.32 40.54 33.58
C GLN A 221 -12.57 41.85 32.81
N ARG A 222 -13.03 41.78 31.55
CA ARG A 222 -13.40 42.94 30.75
C ARG A 222 -14.61 43.66 31.32
N LEU A 223 -15.68 42.94 31.70
CA LEU A 223 -16.86 43.50 32.36
C LEU A 223 -16.53 44.09 33.73
N ARG A 224 -15.60 43.49 34.50
CA ARG A 224 -15.08 44.07 35.75
C ARG A 224 -14.24 45.32 35.49
N ALA A 225 -13.43 45.35 34.43
CA ALA A 225 -12.67 46.53 34.03
C ALA A 225 -13.59 47.67 33.53
N GLU A 226 -14.67 47.35 32.81
CA GLU A 226 -15.69 48.31 32.39
C GLU A 226 -16.52 48.81 33.59
N LEU A 227 -16.88 47.94 34.56
CA LEU A 227 -17.49 48.36 35.83
C LEU A 227 -16.56 49.28 36.65
N LEU A 228 -15.26 48.98 36.68
CA LEU A 228 -14.25 49.83 37.32
C LEU A 228 -14.08 51.16 36.56
N ALA A 229 -14.06 51.15 35.23
CA ALA A 229 -14.00 52.37 34.42
C ALA A 229 -15.27 53.22 34.54
N LEU A 230 -16.46 52.59 34.66
CA LEU A 230 -17.73 53.28 34.89
C LEU A 230 -17.85 53.84 36.31
N THR A 231 -17.35 53.13 37.34
CA THR A 231 -17.28 53.68 38.71
C THR A 231 -16.21 54.75 38.87
N GLN A 232 -15.07 54.63 38.19
CA GLN A 232 -14.05 55.70 38.10
C GLN A 232 -14.57 56.91 37.30
N SER A 233 -15.31 56.70 36.20
CA SER A 233 -15.97 57.76 35.45
C SER A 233 -17.04 58.47 36.27
N ARG A 234 -17.84 57.72 37.04
CA ARG A 234 -18.82 58.26 37.99
C ARG A 234 -18.14 59.04 39.12
N ALA A 235 -17.05 58.53 39.68
CA ALA A 235 -16.24 59.23 40.68
C ALA A 235 -15.57 60.49 40.09
N ALA A 236 -15.11 60.44 38.84
CA ALA A 236 -14.55 61.60 38.13
C ALA A 236 -15.61 62.65 37.81
N LEU A 237 -16.85 62.26 37.50
CA LEU A 237 -17.99 63.17 37.36
C LEU A 237 -18.40 63.82 38.69
N GLN A 238 -18.36 63.06 39.80
CA GLN A 238 -18.59 63.61 41.14
C GLN A 238 -17.45 64.54 41.57
N ALA A 239 -16.19 64.18 41.31
CA ALA A 239 -15.03 65.04 41.55
C ALA A 239 -15.04 66.29 40.65
N ALA A 240 -15.47 66.19 39.40
CA ALA A 240 -15.60 67.34 38.49
C ALA A 240 -16.69 68.34 38.91
N THR A 241 -17.70 67.89 39.67
CA THR A 241 -18.69 68.81 40.29
C THR A 241 -18.19 69.49 41.57
N GLU A 242 -17.14 68.98 42.21
CA GLU A 242 -16.56 69.56 43.44
C GLU A 242 -15.26 70.35 43.18
N ALA A 243 -14.46 69.96 42.19
CA ALA A 243 -13.18 70.57 41.82
C ALA A 243 -13.30 71.92 41.05
N ALA A 244 -14.45 72.59 41.13
CA ALA A 244 -14.66 73.91 40.54
C ALA A 244 -13.98 75.05 41.34
N THR A 245 -13.43 74.77 42.52
CA THR A 245 -12.79 75.78 43.39
C THR A 245 -11.37 75.41 43.84
N THR A 246 -10.42 76.27 43.46
CA THR A 246 -9.07 76.46 44.02
C THR A 246 -7.96 75.41 43.77
N ARG A 247 -6.98 75.84 42.94
CA ARG A 247 -5.50 75.70 43.12
C ARG A 247 -4.87 74.30 43.06
N ALA A 248 -3.56 74.13 42.78
CA ALA A 248 -2.61 74.91 41.95
C ALA A 248 -1.30 74.09 41.79
N GLN A 249 -0.61 74.28 40.65
CA GLN A 249 0.87 74.33 40.51
C GLN A 249 1.74 73.46 41.46
N SER A 250 2.34 72.35 40.99
CA SER A 250 3.70 71.88 41.42
C SER A 250 4.21 70.51 40.88
N LEU A 251 3.47 69.71 40.09
CA LEU A 251 3.87 68.32 39.75
C LEU A 251 3.93 67.98 38.24
N GLU A 252 4.63 68.77 37.43
CA GLU A 252 4.78 68.53 35.97
C GLU A 252 6.22 68.19 35.50
N ALA A 253 7.22 68.20 36.40
CA ALA A 253 8.64 68.20 35.99
C ALA A 253 9.44 66.89 36.19
N LEU A 254 8.83 65.81 36.71
CA LEU A 254 9.55 64.58 37.11
C LEU A 254 8.95 63.26 36.58
N THR A 255 7.78 63.28 35.96
CA THR A 255 7.12 62.09 35.39
C THR A 255 7.55 61.76 33.96
N GLY A 256 8.09 62.72 33.21
CA GLY A 256 8.52 62.52 31.81
C GLY A 256 9.75 61.62 31.65
N SER A 257 10.85 61.95 32.32
CA SER A 257 12.15 61.26 32.12
C SER A 257 12.16 59.79 32.56
N VAL A 258 11.31 59.41 33.52
CA VAL A 258 11.15 58.01 33.94
C VAL A 258 10.46 57.19 32.84
N ALA A 259 9.47 57.76 32.15
CA ALA A 259 8.77 57.08 31.06
C ALA A 259 9.70 56.88 29.84
N GLU A 260 10.47 57.90 29.45
CA GLU A 260 11.39 57.83 28.31
C GLU A 260 12.49 56.78 28.52
N LEU A 261 13.08 56.71 29.73
CA LEU A 261 14.10 55.70 30.04
C LEU A 261 13.53 54.27 30.11
N GLN A 262 12.28 54.10 30.59
CA GLN A 262 11.62 52.79 30.53
C GLN A 262 11.29 52.37 29.09
N GLN A 263 10.88 53.31 28.24
CA GLN A 263 10.59 53.05 26.83
C GLN A 263 11.86 52.68 26.04
N GLN A 264 12.98 53.34 26.30
CA GLN A 264 14.28 52.99 25.71
C GLN A 264 14.78 51.61 26.18
N LEU A 265 14.61 51.26 27.46
CA LEU A 265 14.96 49.93 27.97
C LEU A 265 14.07 48.81 27.38
N ALA A 266 12.80 49.10 27.12
CA ALA A 266 11.88 48.17 26.46
C ALA A 266 12.27 47.94 24.98
N ALA A 267 12.60 49.02 24.25
CA ALA A 267 13.09 48.92 22.88
C ALA A 267 14.39 48.10 22.78
N ALA A 268 15.38 48.38 23.63
CA ALA A 268 16.65 47.65 23.65
C ALA A 268 16.47 46.15 23.98
N ARG A 269 15.45 45.78 24.78
CA ARG A 269 15.12 44.37 25.06
C ARG A 269 14.42 43.68 23.89
N LEU A 270 13.60 44.40 23.12
CA LEU A 270 13.00 43.87 21.89
C LEU A 270 14.05 43.67 20.79
N ASP A 271 14.97 44.63 20.61
CA ASP A 271 16.09 44.47 19.67
C ASP A 271 17.03 43.33 20.09
N ALA A 272 17.33 43.17 21.38
CA ALA A 272 18.09 42.02 21.87
C ALA A 272 17.37 40.68 21.60
N GLY A 273 16.05 40.64 21.79
CA GLY A 273 15.23 39.47 21.43
C GLY A 273 15.24 39.15 19.94
N ALA A 274 15.15 40.17 19.08
CA ALA A 274 15.20 40.03 17.62
C ALA A 274 16.59 39.65 17.09
N GLN A 275 17.67 40.09 17.76
CA GLN A 275 19.03 39.64 17.52
C GLN A 275 19.18 38.15 17.92
N GLN A 276 18.63 37.76 19.07
CA GLN A 276 18.72 36.39 19.58
C GLN A 276 17.88 35.40 18.77
N SER A 277 16.68 35.79 18.29
CA SER A 277 15.90 34.95 17.37
C SER A 277 16.62 34.75 16.04
N ARG A 278 17.22 35.80 15.47
CA ARG A 278 18.10 35.69 14.30
C ARG A 278 19.32 34.81 14.53
N ALA A 279 19.93 34.87 15.73
CA ALA A 279 21.05 33.99 16.07
C ALA A 279 20.61 32.51 16.07
N SER A 280 19.47 32.17 16.69
CA SER A 280 18.93 30.81 16.66
C SER A 280 18.49 30.36 15.26
N GLU A 281 17.97 31.28 14.43
CA GLU A 281 17.54 31.00 13.05
C GLU A 281 18.75 30.72 12.14
N LEU A 282 19.82 31.52 12.24
CA LEU A 282 21.09 31.29 11.57
C LEU A 282 21.77 29.99 12.05
N GLN A 283 21.62 29.65 13.34
CA GLN A 283 22.16 28.41 13.89
C GLN A 283 21.43 27.17 13.35
N LEU A 284 20.09 27.21 13.28
CA LEU A 284 19.29 26.18 12.61
C LEU A 284 19.59 26.07 11.11
N GLN A 285 19.85 27.19 10.42
CA GLN A 285 20.31 27.20 9.03
C GLN A 285 21.70 26.57 8.87
N LEU A 286 22.62 26.80 9.81
CA LEU A 286 23.95 26.19 9.82
C LEU A 286 23.87 24.67 10.06
N GLU A 287 23.05 24.24 11.01
CA GLU A 287 22.80 22.81 11.31
C GLU A 287 22.17 22.09 10.12
N SER A 288 21.18 22.71 9.46
CA SER A 288 20.56 22.23 8.21
C SER A 288 21.55 22.16 7.03
N ALA A 289 22.38 23.19 6.83
CA ALA A 289 23.42 23.15 5.81
C ALA A 289 24.47 22.05 6.09
N THR A 290 24.78 21.80 7.36
CA THR A 290 25.75 20.77 7.77
C THR A 290 25.20 19.36 7.56
N SER A 291 23.93 19.10 7.86
CA SER A 291 23.31 17.79 7.58
C SER A 291 23.15 17.52 6.09
N LEU A 292 22.82 18.54 5.28
CA LEU A 292 22.80 18.44 3.81
C LEU A 292 24.19 18.17 3.21
N LEU A 293 25.26 18.70 3.81
CA LEU A 293 26.64 18.39 3.41
C LEU A 293 27.01 16.94 3.76
N ALA A 294 26.73 16.49 4.99
CA ALA A 294 26.99 15.11 5.41
C ALA A 294 26.26 14.08 4.53
N LEU A 295 24.97 14.33 4.21
CA LEU A 295 24.20 13.49 3.30
C LEU A 295 24.82 13.43 1.89
N ARG A 296 25.35 14.56 1.41
CA ARG A 296 26.03 14.65 0.10
C ARG A 296 27.35 13.89 0.08
N GLU A 297 28.13 13.93 1.16
CA GLU A 297 29.37 13.15 1.30
C GLU A 297 29.06 11.64 1.36
N GLN A 298 28.02 11.23 2.08
CA GLN A 298 27.56 9.84 2.14
C GLN A 298 27.06 9.33 0.77
N LEU A 299 26.31 10.16 0.02
CA LEU A 299 25.89 9.83 -1.35
C LEU A 299 27.09 9.67 -2.30
N LEU A 300 28.06 10.59 -2.26
CA LEU A 300 29.29 10.49 -3.07
C LEU A 300 30.10 9.23 -2.74
N ALA A 301 30.21 8.86 -1.45
CA ALA A 301 30.85 7.60 -1.05
C ALA A 301 30.10 6.37 -1.59
N SER A 302 28.77 6.40 -1.65
CA SER A 302 27.96 5.33 -2.25
C SER A 302 28.10 5.24 -3.77
N GLU A 303 28.17 6.38 -4.48
CA GLU A 303 28.45 6.41 -5.92
C GLU A 303 29.84 5.85 -6.24
N ASP A 304 30.87 6.25 -5.50
CA ASP A 304 32.23 5.77 -5.73
C ASP A 304 32.40 4.28 -5.36
N GLN A 305 31.58 3.73 -4.45
CA GLN A 305 31.55 2.28 -4.23
C GLN A 305 30.84 1.55 -5.38
N SER A 306 29.65 2.01 -5.78
CA SER A 306 28.90 1.48 -6.93
C SER A 306 29.73 1.48 -8.23
N ARG A 307 30.52 2.54 -8.46
CA ARG A 307 31.48 2.63 -9.57
C ARG A 307 32.53 1.53 -9.51
N LYS A 308 33.20 1.32 -8.37
CA LYS A 308 34.20 0.25 -8.18
C LYS A 308 33.60 -1.13 -8.44
N ASP A 309 32.41 -1.39 -7.90
CA ASP A 309 31.75 -2.69 -8.06
C ASP A 309 31.37 -2.94 -9.53
N SER A 310 30.88 -1.90 -10.23
CA SER A 310 30.62 -1.96 -11.68
C SER A 310 31.89 -2.14 -12.53
N GLU A 311 33.03 -1.63 -12.05
CA GLU A 311 34.32 -1.75 -12.74
C GLU A 311 34.98 -3.11 -12.48
N ALA A 312 34.81 -3.69 -11.28
CA ALA A 312 35.17 -5.07 -10.98
C ALA A 312 34.39 -6.05 -11.87
N GLN A 313 33.05 -5.92 -11.95
CA GLN A 313 32.21 -6.72 -12.86
C GLN A 313 32.64 -6.59 -14.33
N ARG A 314 33.03 -5.39 -14.77
CA ARG A 314 33.58 -5.18 -16.13
C ARG A 314 34.93 -5.87 -16.33
N GLN A 315 35.76 -6.01 -15.30
CA GLN A 315 37.02 -6.75 -15.37
C GLN A 315 36.79 -8.27 -15.41
N GLU A 316 35.88 -8.80 -14.59
CA GLU A 316 35.48 -10.21 -14.61
C GLU A 316 34.88 -10.63 -15.96
N LEU A 317 33.96 -9.83 -16.51
CA LEU A 317 33.37 -10.09 -17.83
C LEU A 317 34.41 -10.05 -18.96
N ARG A 318 35.42 -9.16 -18.87
CA ARG A 318 36.55 -9.14 -19.82
C ARG A 318 37.41 -10.40 -19.70
N ALA A 319 37.68 -10.87 -18.49
CA ALA A 319 38.43 -12.11 -18.25
C ALA A 319 37.68 -13.34 -18.78
N LEU A 320 36.36 -13.43 -18.54
CA LEU A 320 35.50 -14.50 -19.06
C LEU A 320 35.47 -14.52 -20.59
N VAL A 321 35.34 -13.35 -21.24
CA VAL A 321 35.39 -13.24 -22.71
C VAL A 321 36.77 -13.65 -23.25
N ALA A 322 37.86 -13.33 -22.56
CA ALA A 322 39.21 -13.77 -22.95
C ALA A 322 39.38 -15.30 -22.83
N ALA A 323 38.84 -15.92 -21.77
CA ALA A 323 38.85 -17.37 -21.59
C ALA A 323 38.05 -18.08 -22.69
N LEU A 324 36.82 -17.65 -22.96
CA LEU A 324 35.97 -18.22 -24.02
C LEU A 324 36.60 -18.05 -25.42
N GLN A 325 37.35 -16.97 -25.66
CA GLN A 325 38.14 -16.81 -26.90
C GLN A 325 39.35 -17.75 -26.99
N ALA A 326 39.94 -18.15 -25.86
CA ALA A 326 41.01 -19.14 -25.83
C ALA A 326 40.46 -20.56 -26.08
N GLU A 327 39.38 -20.94 -25.40
CA GLU A 327 38.69 -22.22 -25.61
C GLU A 327 38.22 -22.38 -27.06
N LYS A 328 37.61 -21.33 -27.64
CA LYS A 328 37.23 -21.32 -29.05
C LYS A 328 38.42 -21.64 -29.97
N ARG A 329 39.59 -21.02 -29.75
CA ARG A 329 40.79 -21.25 -30.57
C ARG A 329 41.34 -22.67 -30.41
N ALA A 330 41.25 -23.26 -29.21
CA ALA A 330 41.62 -24.65 -29.00
C ALA A 330 40.72 -25.59 -29.80
N LEU A 331 39.40 -25.43 -29.69
CA LEU A 331 38.42 -26.23 -30.44
C LEU A 331 38.53 -26.06 -31.97
N GLU A 332 38.85 -24.85 -32.45
CA GLU A 332 39.16 -24.61 -33.87
C GLU A 332 40.44 -25.32 -34.32
N GLY A 333 41.44 -25.49 -33.44
CA GLY A 333 42.65 -26.28 -33.66
C GLY A 333 42.39 -27.79 -33.70
N ASP A 334 41.66 -28.32 -32.71
CA ASP A 334 41.30 -29.74 -32.63
C ASP A 334 40.48 -30.18 -33.86
N ALA A 335 39.53 -29.34 -34.28
CA ALA A 335 38.73 -29.56 -35.48
C ALA A 335 39.55 -29.52 -36.78
N ALA A 336 40.70 -28.82 -36.80
CA ALA A 336 41.63 -28.85 -37.93
C ALA A 336 42.49 -30.12 -37.92
N ALA A 337 42.99 -30.55 -36.76
CA ALA A 337 43.77 -31.77 -36.60
C ALA A 337 42.97 -33.02 -37.03
N GLN A 338 41.74 -33.18 -36.54
CA GLN A 338 40.87 -34.31 -36.89
C GLN A 338 40.56 -34.39 -38.39
N ARG A 339 40.48 -33.25 -39.09
CA ARG A 339 40.29 -33.21 -40.56
C ARG A 339 41.52 -33.74 -41.30
N ALA A 340 42.72 -33.35 -40.88
CA ALA A 340 43.97 -33.85 -41.45
C ALA A 340 44.14 -35.37 -41.24
N GLU A 341 43.77 -35.89 -40.07
CA GLU A 341 43.78 -37.34 -39.79
C GLU A 341 42.80 -38.12 -40.69
N LEU A 342 41.58 -37.60 -40.89
CA LEU A 342 40.59 -38.22 -41.78
C LEU A 342 41.03 -38.23 -43.26
N GLU A 343 41.79 -37.23 -43.71
CA GLU A 343 42.38 -37.19 -45.05
C GLU A 343 43.58 -38.15 -45.18
N ALA A 344 44.42 -38.27 -44.15
CA ALA A 344 45.49 -39.25 -44.08
C ALA A 344 44.94 -40.70 -44.12
N LEU A 345 43.88 -41.00 -43.37
CA LEU A 345 43.24 -42.32 -43.38
C LEU A 345 42.58 -42.63 -44.73
N ARG A 346 41.96 -41.63 -45.40
CA ARG A 346 41.40 -41.80 -46.75
C ARG A 346 42.46 -42.13 -47.80
N THR A 347 43.60 -41.45 -47.78
CA THR A 347 44.69 -41.71 -48.74
C THR A 347 45.36 -43.08 -48.48
N GLN A 348 45.51 -43.49 -47.22
CA GLN A 348 45.95 -44.84 -46.86
C GLN A 348 44.99 -45.93 -47.39
N LEU A 349 43.68 -45.74 -47.23
CA LEU A 349 42.66 -46.67 -47.75
C LEU A 349 42.75 -46.82 -49.27
N GLN A 350 42.88 -45.71 -50.01
CA GLN A 350 43.04 -45.72 -51.47
C GLN A 350 44.34 -46.44 -51.89
N ALA A 351 45.44 -46.21 -51.18
CA ALA A 351 46.71 -46.89 -51.44
C ALA A 351 46.66 -48.40 -51.15
N ALA A 352 45.87 -48.84 -50.15
CA ALA A 352 45.62 -50.25 -49.89
C ALA A 352 44.78 -50.90 -51.01
N THR A 353 43.70 -50.24 -51.45
CA THR A 353 42.85 -50.69 -52.57
C THR A 353 43.67 -50.87 -53.86
N ALA A 354 44.58 -49.93 -54.17
CA ALA A 354 45.43 -50.01 -55.35
C ALA A 354 46.38 -51.24 -55.36
N ARG A 355 46.84 -51.70 -54.19
CA ARG A 355 47.80 -52.81 -54.05
C ARG A 355 47.20 -54.20 -54.24
N LEU A 356 45.88 -54.36 -54.11
CA LEU A 356 45.19 -55.65 -54.22
C LEU A 356 44.83 -56.07 -55.66
N SER A 357 45.17 -55.24 -56.65
CA SER A 357 44.70 -55.39 -58.04
C SER A 357 45.57 -56.27 -58.95
N ALA A 358 46.75 -56.72 -58.50
CA ALA A 358 47.73 -57.35 -59.39
C ALA A 358 48.58 -58.46 -58.74
N LYS A 359 48.11 -59.72 -58.83
CA LYS A 359 48.83 -60.82 -59.54
C LYS A 359 48.11 -62.19 -59.53
N ASP A 360 48.46 -63.00 -60.53
CA ASP A 360 48.43 -64.47 -60.59
C ASP A 360 47.08 -65.18 -60.31
N HIS A 361 46.17 -65.07 -61.28
CA HIS A 361 44.76 -65.43 -61.12
C HIS A 361 44.46 -66.94 -60.98
N ASP A 362 45.07 -67.87 -61.72
CA ASP A 362 44.49 -69.24 -61.86
C ASP A 362 44.82 -70.24 -60.72
N VAL A 363 46.05 -70.21 -60.18
CA VAL A 363 46.37 -70.97 -58.95
C VAL A 363 45.60 -70.40 -57.77
N MET A 364 45.46 -69.07 -57.74
CA MET A 364 44.61 -68.38 -56.77
C MET A 364 43.14 -68.77 -56.96
N VAL A 365 42.60 -68.81 -58.18
CA VAL A 365 41.19 -69.15 -58.47
C VAL A 365 40.87 -70.61 -58.18
N THR A 366 41.80 -71.55 -58.29
CA THR A 366 41.56 -72.95 -57.90
C THR A 366 41.58 -73.14 -56.39
N THR A 367 42.55 -72.53 -55.69
CA THR A 367 42.62 -72.54 -54.21
C THR A 367 41.46 -71.76 -53.60
N LEU A 368 41.20 -70.55 -54.10
CA LEU A 368 40.01 -69.76 -53.78
C LEU A 368 38.73 -70.49 -54.19
N ARG A 369 38.60 -71.24 -55.28
CA ARG A 369 37.34 -72.00 -55.52
C ARG A 369 37.09 -73.04 -54.42
N ARG A 370 38.15 -73.59 -53.82
CA ARG A 370 38.07 -74.54 -52.70
C ARG A 370 37.82 -73.88 -51.35
N GLU A 371 38.31 -72.66 -51.10
CA GLU A 371 38.11 -71.92 -49.84
C GLU A 371 36.89 -70.97 -49.89
N MET A 372 36.62 -70.38 -51.06
CA MET A 372 35.37 -69.69 -51.41
C MET A 372 34.17 -70.65 -51.50
N ALA A 373 34.34 -71.97 -51.49
CA ALA A 373 33.21 -72.89 -51.31
C ALA A 373 32.65 -72.77 -49.87
N PRO A 374 33.39 -73.14 -48.80
CA PRO A 374 32.93 -72.95 -47.43
C PRO A 374 32.78 -71.47 -47.07
N LEU A 375 33.59 -70.54 -47.61
CA LEU A 375 33.32 -69.11 -47.39
C LEU A 375 32.04 -68.63 -48.09
N LYS A 376 31.65 -69.14 -49.28
CA LYS A 376 30.33 -68.77 -49.87
C LYS A 376 29.17 -69.43 -49.13
N GLU A 377 29.30 -70.65 -48.63
CA GLU A 377 28.27 -71.26 -47.80
C GLU A 377 28.14 -70.55 -46.45
N ARG A 378 29.27 -70.21 -45.83
CA ARG A 378 29.34 -69.38 -44.62
C ARG A 378 28.73 -68.00 -44.87
N LEU A 379 29.13 -67.29 -45.93
CA LEU A 379 28.58 -65.98 -46.29
C LEU A 379 27.07 -66.06 -46.62
N ARG A 380 26.60 -67.15 -47.26
CA ARG A 380 25.16 -67.40 -47.48
C ARG A 380 24.42 -67.69 -46.17
N ALA A 381 25.04 -68.38 -45.22
CA ALA A 381 24.48 -68.64 -43.90
C ALA A 381 24.48 -67.38 -43.03
N GLU A 382 25.50 -66.53 -43.13
CA GLU A 382 25.62 -65.22 -42.50
C GLU A 382 24.59 -64.25 -43.11
N PHE A 383 24.55 -64.04 -44.43
CA PHE A 383 23.48 -63.28 -45.10
C PHE A 383 22.07 -63.81 -44.82
N LYS A 384 21.88 -65.13 -44.64
CA LYS A 384 20.57 -65.69 -44.25
C LYS A 384 20.25 -65.36 -42.80
N ARG A 385 21.20 -65.51 -41.87
CA ARG A 385 21.05 -65.11 -40.46
C ARG A 385 20.76 -63.61 -40.34
N GLU A 386 21.53 -62.77 -41.03
CA GLU A 386 21.33 -61.33 -41.13
C GLU A 386 19.96 -61.00 -41.73
N SER A 387 19.56 -61.66 -42.83
CA SER A 387 18.22 -61.47 -43.41
C SER A 387 17.10 -61.89 -42.46
N ASP A 388 17.28 -62.97 -41.69
CA ASP A 388 16.30 -63.43 -40.70
C ASP A 388 16.31 -62.59 -39.41
N VAL A 389 17.44 -61.98 -39.04
CA VAL A 389 17.57 -60.97 -37.98
C VAL A 389 16.91 -59.66 -38.41
N LEU A 390 17.26 -59.10 -39.57
CA LEU A 390 16.64 -57.91 -40.16
C LEU A 390 15.13 -58.08 -40.37
N ARG A 391 14.65 -59.30 -40.63
CA ARG A 391 13.21 -59.63 -40.63
C ARG A 391 12.57 -59.54 -39.25
N ARG A 392 13.23 -60.05 -38.21
CA ARG A 392 12.77 -59.96 -36.81
C ARG A 392 12.80 -58.53 -36.31
N GLU A 393 13.89 -57.80 -36.57
CA GLU A 393 14.03 -56.37 -36.25
C GLU A 393 12.96 -55.55 -36.97
N LYS A 394 12.74 -55.77 -38.27
CA LYS A 394 11.65 -55.12 -39.01
C LYS A 394 10.26 -55.48 -38.43
N ALA A 395 10.06 -56.70 -37.96
CA ALA A 395 8.80 -57.10 -37.33
C ALA A 395 8.61 -56.46 -35.95
N ALA A 396 9.67 -56.38 -35.13
CA ALA A 396 9.67 -55.69 -33.84
C ALA A 396 9.42 -54.20 -34.02
N LEU A 397 10.19 -53.52 -34.88
CA LEU A 397 10.00 -52.11 -35.21
C LEU A 397 8.61 -51.80 -35.79
N ALA A 398 7.98 -52.75 -36.49
CA ALA A 398 6.60 -52.61 -36.95
C ALA A 398 5.57 -52.76 -35.81
N GLN A 399 5.84 -53.62 -34.82
CA GLN A 399 5.03 -53.73 -33.60
C GLN A 399 5.19 -52.48 -32.71
N ASP A 400 6.42 -51.98 -32.55
CA ASP A 400 6.71 -50.75 -31.82
C ASP A 400 6.06 -49.54 -32.49
N ALA A 401 6.14 -49.42 -33.82
CA ALA A 401 5.46 -48.36 -34.57
C ALA A 401 3.93 -48.43 -34.44
N ALA A 402 3.34 -49.64 -34.43
CA ALA A 402 1.93 -49.82 -34.17
C ALA A 402 1.55 -49.40 -32.73
N ALA A 403 2.30 -49.85 -31.72
CA ALA A 403 2.09 -49.50 -30.32
C ALA A 403 2.25 -47.98 -30.07
N LEU A 404 3.21 -47.34 -30.71
CA LEU A 404 3.38 -45.88 -30.68
C LEU A 404 2.20 -45.16 -31.35
N THR A 405 1.67 -45.69 -32.45
CA THR A 405 0.48 -45.13 -33.14
C THR A 405 -0.78 -45.26 -32.27
N GLU A 406 -0.96 -46.38 -31.57
CA GLU A 406 -2.02 -46.55 -30.58
C GLU A 406 -1.86 -45.58 -29.40
N GLN A 407 -0.64 -45.39 -28.88
CA GLN A 407 -0.37 -44.41 -27.83
C GLN A 407 -0.61 -42.96 -28.27
N VAL A 408 -0.27 -42.61 -29.52
CA VAL A 408 -0.54 -41.28 -30.09
C VAL A 408 -2.05 -41.06 -30.20
N THR A 409 -2.79 -41.98 -30.84
CA THR A 409 -4.25 -41.82 -30.96
C THR A 409 -4.99 -41.87 -29.61
N ALA A 410 -4.46 -42.58 -28.61
CA ALA A 410 -4.95 -42.51 -27.24
C ALA A 410 -4.71 -41.14 -26.59
N LYS A 411 -3.52 -40.53 -26.80
CA LYS A 411 -3.21 -39.16 -26.34
C LYS A 411 -4.07 -38.11 -27.07
N GLU A 412 -4.30 -38.25 -28.37
CA GLU A 412 -5.19 -37.37 -29.15
C GLU A 412 -6.62 -37.39 -28.61
N ARG A 413 -7.18 -38.58 -28.32
CA ARG A 413 -8.51 -38.73 -27.70
C ARG A 413 -8.56 -38.10 -26.30
N LEU A 414 -7.47 -38.15 -25.54
CA LEU A 414 -7.36 -37.48 -24.24
C LEU A 414 -7.31 -35.96 -24.38
N VAL A 415 -6.51 -35.42 -25.31
CA VAL A 415 -6.44 -33.99 -25.63
C VAL A 415 -7.81 -33.47 -26.08
N GLN A 416 -8.50 -34.17 -26.98
CA GLN A 416 -9.85 -33.81 -27.40
C GLN A 416 -10.88 -33.83 -26.27
N ARG A 417 -10.70 -34.69 -25.25
CA ARG A 417 -11.56 -34.69 -24.06
C ARG A 417 -11.26 -33.47 -23.18
N LEU A 418 -9.98 -33.23 -22.87
CA LEU A 418 -9.56 -32.09 -22.06
C LEU A 418 -9.94 -30.75 -22.72
N GLN A 419 -9.90 -30.65 -24.05
CA GLN A 419 -10.40 -29.48 -24.78
C GLN A 419 -11.91 -29.24 -24.56
N ARG A 420 -12.74 -30.29 -24.50
CA ARG A 420 -14.17 -30.16 -24.18
C ARG A 420 -14.37 -29.79 -22.71
N GLU A 421 -13.70 -30.47 -21.80
CA GLU A 421 -13.74 -30.16 -20.36
C GLU A 421 -13.27 -28.73 -20.03
N LEU A 422 -12.37 -28.16 -20.84
CA LEU A 422 -11.98 -26.75 -20.77
C LEU A 422 -13.07 -25.81 -21.31
N LEU A 423 -13.68 -26.10 -22.47
CA LEU A 423 -14.78 -25.30 -23.02
C LEU A 423 -16.01 -25.32 -22.09
N ASP A 424 -16.39 -26.47 -21.54
CA ASP A 424 -17.48 -26.60 -20.57
C ASP A 424 -17.17 -25.79 -19.29
N ARG A 425 -15.91 -25.77 -18.83
CA ARG A 425 -15.46 -24.91 -17.73
C ARG A 425 -15.51 -23.43 -18.09
N ASP A 426 -15.06 -23.03 -19.27
CA ASP A 426 -15.14 -21.64 -19.72
C ASP A 426 -16.59 -21.15 -19.76
N GLU A 427 -17.54 -21.92 -20.30
CA GLU A 427 -18.97 -21.56 -20.28
C GLU A 427 -19.55 -21.48 -18.86
N THR A 428 -19.22 -22.41 -17.96
CA THR A 428 -19.65 -22.30 -16.55
C THR A 428 -19.03 -21.09 -15.83
N THR A 429 -17.80 -20.68 -16.14
CA THR A 429 -17.21 -19.46 -15.58
C THR A 429 -17.82 -18.17 -16.18
N LYS A 430 -18.18 -18.17 -17.47
CA LYS A 430 -18.95 -17.08 -18.09
C LYS A 430 -20.32 -16.93 -17.44
N GLN A 431 -21.04 -18.04 -17.24
CA GLN A 431 -22.35 -18.02 -16.57
C GLN A 431 -22.24 -17.49 -15.14
N ALA A 432 -21.27 -17.98 -14.36
CA ALA A 432 -21.02 -17.47 -13.00
C ALA A 432 -20.62 -15.98 -12.98
N ALA A 433 -19.91 -15.48 -14.01
CA ALA A 433 -19.59 -14.06 -14.15
C ALA A 433 -20.82 -13.20 -14.47
N LEU A 434 -21.72 -13.68 -15.35
CA LEU A 434 -23.00 -13.03 -15.66
C LEU A 434 -23.91 -12.95 -14.43
N ASP A 435 -24.01 -14.03 -13.65
CA ASP A 435 -24.80 -14.03 -12.42
C ASP A 435 -24.17 -13.16 -11.33
N THR A 436 -22.82 -13.11 -11.25
CA THR A 436 -22.11 -12.15 -10.40
C THR A 436 -22.39 -10.69 -10.81
N ALA A 437 -22.50 -10.40 -12.11
CA ALA A 437 -22.86 -9.07 -12.60
C ALA A 437 -24.30 -8.70 -12.21
N ARG A 438 -25.27 -9.59 -12.46
CA ARG A 438 -26.68 -9.43 -12.03
C ARG A 438 -26.82 -9.19 -10.53
N HIS A 439 -26.03 -9.89 -9.71
CA HIS A 439 -26.02 -9.67 -8.26
C HIS A 439 -25.46 -8.29 -7.88
N ARG A 440 -24.42 -7.79 -8.56
CA ARG A 440 -23.90 -6.42 -8.35
C ARG A 440 -24.91 -5.37 -8.77
N GLU A 441 -25.57 -5.54 -9.91
CA GLU A 441 -26.65 -4.65 -10.38
C GLU A 441 -27.83 -4.62 -9.40
N ARG A 442 -28.18 -5.77 -8.80
CA ARG A 442 -29.25 -5.79 -7.78
C ARG A 442 -28.80 -5.17 -6.45
N ILE A 443 -27.53 -5.29 -6.07
CA ILE A 443 -26.97 -4.61 -4.90
C ILE A 443 -26.98 -3.09 -5.10
N SER A 444 -26.47 -2.57 -6.22
CA SER A 444 -26.44 -1.12 -6.45
C SER A 444 -27.84 -0.51 -6.59
N ALA A 445 -28.80 -1.25 -7.15
CA ALA A 445 -30.21 -0.86 -7.12
C ALA A 445 -30.76 -0.76 -5.67
N LEU A 446 -30.48 -1.75 -4.81
CA LEU A 446 -30.89 -1.74 -3.40
C LEU A 446 -30.18 -0.65 -2.58
N GLU A 447 -28.92 -0.33 -2.90
CA GLU A 447 -28.17 0.77 -2.29
C GLU A 447 -28.78 2.14 -2.67
N LEU A 448 -29.23 2.30 -3.92
CA LEU A 448 -29.95 3.48 -4.39
C LEU A 448 -31.35 3.59 -3.74
N GLU A 449 -32.10 2.50 -3.66
CA GLU A 449 -33.38 2.42 -2.92
C GLU A 449 -33.18 2.81 -1.45
N LEU A 450 -32.12 2.30 -0.79
CA LEU A 450 -31.77 2.62 0.60
C LEU A 450 -31.32 4.09 0.78
N ALA A 451 -30.58 4.65 -0.16
CA ALA A 451 -30.19 6.06 -0.15
C ALA A 451 -31.43 6.97 -0.29
N GLY A 452 -32.37 6.61 -1.17
CA GLY A 452 -33.67 7.29 -1.30
C GLY A 452 -34.49 7.24 -0.01
N ALA A 453 -34.59 6.07 0.62
CA ALA A 453 -35.28 5.91 1.90
C ALA A 453 -34.64 6.72 3.04
N ARG A 454 -33.30 6.80 3.09
CA ARG A 454 -32.56 7.66 4.05
C ARG A 454 -32.83 9.14 3.80
N ALA A 455 -32.86 9.60 2.55
CA ALA A 455 -33.20 10.98 2.21
C ALA A 455 -34.65 11.34 2.61
N GLN A 456 -35.61 10.44 2.38
CA GLN A 456 -36.99 10.60 2.83
C GLN A 456 -37.11 10.64 4.36
N TYR A 457 -36.36 9.80 5.07
CA TYR A 457 -36.31 9.83 6.53
C TYR A 457 -35.74 11.16 7.06
N GLN A 458 -34.66 11.68 6.45
CA GLN A 458 -34.10 12.98 6.81
C GLN A 458 -35.12 14.10 6.58
N GLN A 459 -35.79 14.12 5.42
CA GLN A 459 -36.87 15.10 5.14
C GLN A 459 -38.01 15.03 6.17
N LEU A 460 -38.39 13.84 6.63
CA LEU A 460 -39.39 13.68 7.69
C LEU A 460 -38.88 14.17 9.06
N GLN A 461 -37.59 13.99 9.36
CA GLN A 461 -36.95 14.53 10.56
C GLN A 461 -36.88 16.06 10.53
N ASP A 462 -36.48 16.65 9.40
CA ASP A 462 -36.38 18.10 9.19
C ASP A 462 -37.77 18.77 9.25
N CYS A 463 -38.78 18.13 8.64
CA CYS A 463 -40.19 18.53 8.78
C CYS A 463 -40.66 18.45 10.24
N ARG A 464 -40.24 17.43 11.01
CA ARG A 464 -40.62 17.29 12.42
C ARG A 464 -40.02 18.40 13.28
N SER A 465 -38.76 18.78 13.07
CA SER A 465 -38.17 19.96 13.74
C SER A 465 -38.88 21.24 13.30
N ALA A 466 -39.09 21.46 11.99
CA ALA A 466 -39.75 22.66 11.51
C ALA A 466 -41.22 22.80 11.97
N ILE A 467 -41.89 21.71 12.34
CA ILE A 467 -43.20 21.72 13.01
C ILE A 467 -43.04 22.08 14.49
N ALA A 468 -42.06 21.51 15.20
CA ALA A 468 -41.78 21.86 16.59
C ALA A 468 -41.41 23.34 16.74
N ASP A 469 -40.50 23.85 15.91
CA ASP A 469 -40.08 25.26 15.90
C ASP A 469 -41.28 26.21 15.68
N LYS A 470 -42.20 25.84 14.78
CA LYS A 470 -43.43 26.61 14.51
C LYS A 470 -44.44 26.55 15.65
N LEU A 471 -44.54 25.42 16.36
CA LEU A 471 -45.36 25.33 17.57
C LEU A 471 -44.76 26.19 18.69
N ASP A 472 -43.45 26.13 18.90
CA ASP A 472 -42.73 26.94 19.87
C ASP A 472 -42.81 28.44 19.59
N VAL A 473 -42.83 28.85 18.31
CA VAL A 473 -43.11 30.24 17.91
C VAL A 473 -44.58 30.60 18.17
N GLY A 474 -45.52 29.77 17.71
CA GLY A 474 -46.95 30.00 17.90
C GLY A 474 -47.38 30.09 19.38
N PHE A 475 -46.77 29.31 20.27
CA PHE A 475 -46.98 29.44 21.72
C PHE A 475 -46.41 30.74 22.29
N LYS A 476 -45.27 31.24 21.78
CA LYS A 476 -44.71 32.53 22.19
C LYS A 476 -45.56 33.70 21.69
N GLU A 477 -46.05 33.63 20.46
CA GLU A 477 -47.00 34.59 19.89
C GLU A 477 -48.30 34.62 20.70
N LEU A 478 -48.87 33.45 21.04
CA LEU A 478 -50.07 33.35 21.88
C LEU A 478 -49.87 33.97 23.29
N LEU A 479 -48.71 33.76 23.91
CA LEU A 479 -48.38 34.37 25.21
C LEU A 479 -48.24 35.89 25.11
N VAL A 480 -47.62 36.41 24.04
CA VAL A 480 -47.53 37.86 23.78
C VAL A 480 -48.91 38.46 23.50
N ASP A 481 -49.81 37.72 22.85
CA ASP A 481 -51.21 38.12 22.66
C ASP A 481 -52.00 38.10 23.99
N GLU A 482 -51.77 37.13 24.88
CA GLU A 482 -52.37 37.13 26.23
C GLU A 482 -51.87 38.29 27.10
N ASP A 483 -50.56 38.58 27.10
CA ASP A 483 -49.98 39.75 27.78
C ASP A 483 -50.52 41.07 27.19
N SER A 484 -50.64 41.16 25.87
CA SER A 484 -51.22 42.33 25.18
C SER A 484 -52.71 42.50 25.49
N ALA A 485 -53.47 41.41 25.57
CA ALA A 485 -54.86 41.43 25.99
C ALA A 485 -55.01 41.77 27.48
N ALA A 486 -54.07 41.37 28.34
CA ALA A 486 -54.01 41.77 29.74
C ALA A 486 -53.71 43.27 29.89
N ALA A 487 -52.77 43.81 29.12
CA ALA A 487 -52.47 45.25 29.05
C ALA A 487 -53.70 46.05 28.57
N ALA A 488 -54.34 45.65 27.46
CA ALA A 488 -55.54 46.30 26.95
C ALA A 488 -56.72 46.25 27.95
N ARG A 489 -56.86 45.17 28.73
CA ARG A 489 -57.83 45.09 29.85
C ARG A 489 -57.48 46.04 30.99
N ALA A 490 -56.20 46.23 31.31
CA ALA A 490 -55.75 47.18 32.31
C ALA A 490 -55.97 48.64 31.88
N GLU A 491 -55.76 48.96 30.60
CA GLU A 491 -56.06 50.27 30.00
C GLU A 491 -57.57 50.54 29.93
N LEU A 492 -58.39 49.55 29.55
CA LEU A 492 -59.84 49.68 29.68
C LEU A 492 -60.26 49.95 31.13
N ALA A 493 -59.58 49.35 32.11
CA ALA A 493 -59.84 49.60 33.52
C ALA A 493 -59.32 50.97 34.03
N THR A 494 -58.30 51.60 33.41
CA THR A 494 -57.95 53.01 33.70
C THR A 494 -58.95 53.97 33.04
N LEU A 495 -59.25 53.78 31.76
CA LEU A 495 -60.22 54.59 31.02
C LEU A 495 -61.61 54.56 31.66
N GLN A 496 -62.07 53.42 32.18
CA GLN A 496 -63.32 53.34 32.95
C GLN A 496 -63.29 54.18 34.24
N ARG A 497 -62.16 54.23 34.94
CA ARG A 497 -61.98 55.10 36.13
C ARG A 497 -61.93 56.57 35.75
N GLU A 498 -61.28 56.93 34.65
CA GLU A 498 -61.24 58.30 34.12
C GLU A 498 -62.62 58.77 33.67
N VAL A 499 -63.38 57.94 32.94
CA VAL A 499 -64.78 58.22 32.57
C VAL A 499 -65.67 58.37 33.81
N ALA A 500 -65.47 57.59 34.86
CA ALA A 500 -66.19 57.77 36.13
C ALA A 500 -65.85 59.11 36.81
N GLN A 501 -64.57 59.51 36.86
CA GLN A 501 -64.14 60.81 37.39
C GLN A 501 -64.66 61.98 36.54
N LEU A 502 -64.67 61.84 35.22
CA LEU A 502 -65.22 62.87 34.31
C LEU A 502 -66.74 63.01 34.46
N ARG A 503 -67.47 61.93 34.75
CA ARG A 503 -68.91 61.98 35.07
C ARG A 503 -69.17 62.74 36.37
N THR A 504 -68.50 62.39 37.47
CA THR A 504 -68.69 63.12 38.75
C THR A 504 -68.25 64.58 38.65
N ARG A 505 -67.22 64.90 37.86
CA ARG A 505 -66.84 66.28 37.56
C ARG A 505 -67.89 67.00 36.69
N GLY A 506 -68.52 66.30 35.75
CA GLY A 506 -69.65 66.81 34.96
C GLY A 506 -70.85 67.15 35.83
N GLU A 507 -71.26 66.25 36.72
CA GLU A 507 -72.34 66.45 37.70
C GLU A 507 -72.10 67.68 38.59
N VAL A 508 -70.86 67.88 39.05
CA VAL A 508 -70.46 69.09 39.81
C VAL A 508 -70.53 70.36 38.93
N LEU A 509 -70.14 70.30 37.66
CA LEU A 509 -70.23 71.45 36.76
C LEU A 509 -71.67 71.78 36.35
N ASP A 510 -72.54 70.79 36.16
CA ASP A 510 -73.96 71.00 35.85
C ASP A 510 -74.72 71.58 37.05
N THR A 511 -74.41 71.17 38.29
CA THR A 511 -74.99 71.80 39.50
C THR A 511 -74.51 73.25 39.66
N GLN A 512 -73.24 73.54 39.42
CA GLN A 512 -72.72 74.92 39.38
C GLN A 512 -73.40 75.77 38.29
N ARG A 513 -73.59 75.20 37.08
CA ARG A 513 -74.31 75.87 35.98
C ARG A 513 -75.76 76.14 36.36
N GLN A 514 -76.44 75.21 37.03
CA GLN A 514 -77.83 75.41 37.47
C GLN A 514 -77.93 76.56 38.48
N SER A 515 -77.05 76.62 39.49
CA SER A 515 -77.04 77.76 40.42
C SER A 515 -76.79 79.11 39.72
N ALA A 516 -75.89 79.15 38.73
CA ALA A 516 -75.63 80.36 37.95
C ALA A 516 -76.84 80.79 37.08
N VAL A 517 -77.61 79.83 36.54
CA VAL A 517 -78.86 80.09 35.82
C VAL A 517 -79.93 80.66 36.75
N ASP A 518 -80.07 80.11 37.96
CA ASP A 518 -81.04 80.59 38.96
C ASP A 518 -80.71 82.01 39.46
N GLU A 519 -79.42 82.36 39.58
CA GLU A 519 -78.98 83.74 39.84
C GLU A 519 -79.28 84.67 38.67
N LEU A 520 -79.00 84.24 37.44
CA LEU A 520 -79.32 85.01 36.22
C LEU A 520 -80.84 85.29 36.09
N ALA A 521 -81.68 84.34 36.50
CA ALA A 521 -83.13 84.53 36.54
C ALA A 521 -83.54 85.60 37.57
N ARG A 522 -82.95 85.61 38.77
CA ARG A 522 -83.20 86.65 39.80
C ARG A 522 -82.81 88.04 39.29
N VAL A 523 -81.63 88.18 38.69
CA VAL A 523 -81.15 89.45 38.11
C VAL A 523 -82.05 89.92 36.96
N ARG A 524 -82.50 89.00 36.09
CA ARG A 524 -83.39 89.31 34.96
C ARG A 524 -84.75 89.84 35.41
N ASN A 525 -85.31 89.31 36.48
CA ASN A 525 -86.59 89.77 37.02
C ASN A 525 -86.48 91.20 37.58
N ALA A 526 -85.48 91.47 38.43
CA ALA A 526 -85.22 92.82 38.96
C ALA A 526 -84.95 93.85 37.83
N ALA A 527 -84.23 93.46 36.78
CA ALA A 527 -84.01 94.30 35.61
C ALA A 527 -85.30 94.60 34.81
N SER A 528 -86.27 93.68 34.80
CA SER A 528 -87.56 93.90 34.14
C SER A 528 -88.47 94.88 34.89
N GLU A 529 -88.43 94.84 36.23
CA GLU A 529 -89.16 95.77 37.11
C GLU A 529 -88.60 97.20 37.02
N ALA A 530 -87.27 97.35 37.00
CA ALA A 530 -86.63 98.66 36.79
C ALA A 530 -86.93 99.24 35.40
N ARG A 531 -87.03 98.38 34.36
CA ARG A 531 -87.27 98.83 32.99
C ARG A 531 -88.68 99.35 32.76
N SER A 532 -89.70 98.76 33.38
CA SER A 532 -91.09 99.25 33.24
C SER A 532 -91.27 100.66 33.81
N GLN A 533 -90.65 100.94 34.97
CA GLN A 533 -90.69 102.25 35.63
C GLN A 533 -90.02 103.36 34.80
N LEU A 534 -88.95 103.02 34.07
CA LEU A 534 -88.25 103.98 33.20
C LEU A 534 -89.00 104.27 31.90
N THR A 535 -89.65 103.27 31.29
CA THR A 535 -90.34 103.46 29.99
C THR A 535 -91.48 104.46 30.10
N ALA A 536 -92.33 104.37 31.13
CA ALA A 536 -93.45 105.28 31.35
C ALA A 536 -93.05 106.76 31.53
N ARG A 537 -91.77 107.04 31.82
CA ARG A 537 -91.24 108.39 32.06
C ARG A 537 -90.51 109.00 30.86
N ILE A 538 -90.38 108.25 29.77
CA ILE A 538 -89.79 108.73 28.50
C ILE A 538 -90.87 109.33 27.61
N ASP A 539 -92.04 108.69 27.55
CA ASP A 539 -93.15 109.13 26.68
C ASP A 539 -93.64 110.55 27.04
N GLU A 540 -93.70 110.91 28.33
CA GLU A 540 -94.04 112.26 28.81
C GLU A 540 -93.09 113.37 28.33
N LEU A 541 -91.84 113.03 27.97
CA LEU A 541 -90.80 114.01 27.58
C LEU A 541 -90.70 114.18 26.06
N CYS A 542 -91.14 113.20 25.27
CA CYS A 542 -90.96 113.23 23.82
C CYS A 542 -91.88 114.20 23.07
N ASP A 543 -93.04 114.56 23.63
CA ASP A 543 -93.98 115.49 22.99
C ASP A 543 -93.59 116.97 23.19
N ALA A 544 -92.82 117.29 24.22
CA ALA A 544 -92.37 118.66 24.50
C ALA A 544 -91.24 119.16 23.55
N LEU A 545 -90.48 118.24 22.95
CA LEU A 545 -89.25 118.61 22.22
C LEU A 545 -89.48 119.01 20.75
N ARG A 546 -90.54 118.52 20.09
CA ARG A 546 -90.74 118.65 18.62
C ARG A 546 -91.00 120.08 18.12
N ALA A 547 -91.02 121.08 19.00
CA ALA A 547 -91.46 122.45 18.71
C ALA A 547 -90.32 123.48 18.52
N LYS A 548 -89.03 123.07 18.43
CA LYS A 548 -87.90 124.03 18.42
C LYS A 548 -86.79 123.86 17.38
N ASP A 549 -86.71 122.75 16.64
CA ASP A 549 -85.50 122.41 15.88
C ASP A 549 -85.37 123.05 14.47
N GLU A 550 -86.33 123.84 14.00
CA GLU A 550 -86.36 124.37 12.61
C GLU A 550 -85.37 125.50 12.28
N THR A 551 -84.50 125.94 13.21
CA THR A 551 -83.78 127.23 13.09
C THR A 551 -82.27 127.17 12.87
N ILE A 552 -81.61 126.01 12.91
CA ILE A 552 -80.12 125.92 12.91
C ILE A 552 -79.58 125.30 11.59
N ALA A 553 -79.76 126.01 10.48
CA ALA A 553 -79.42 125.53 9.12
C ALA A 553 -78.28 126.31 8.42
N GLY A 554 -77.47 127.10 9.15
CA GLY A 554 -76.50 128.04 8.57
C GLY A 554 -75.05 127.92 9.07
N LEU A 555 -74.12 128.32 8.18
CA LEU A 555 -72.67 128.55 8.33
C LEU A 555 -71.71 127.37 8.04
N ARG A 556 -70.95 127.54 6.94
CA ARG A 556 -69.85 126.66 6.46
C ARG A 556 -68.98 127.48 5.49
N ARG A 557 -67.64 127.29 5.54
CA ARG A 557 -66.62 127.75 4.54
C ARG A 557 -66.37 129.28 4.50
N LEU A 558 -65.22 129.81 4.05
CA LEU A 558 -63.86 129.31 3.69
C LEU A 558 -62.92 130.54 3.59
N GLU A 559 -61.58 130.40 3.63
CA GLU A 559 -60.59 131.26 2.92
C GLU A 559 -59.14 130.66 2.97
N PRO A 560 -58.12 131.17 2.21
CA PRO A 560 -57.02 130.39 1.61
C PRO A 560 -55.72 130.40 2.47
N GLN A 561 -54.58 129.74 2.18
CA GLN A 561 -53.90 129.23 0.96
C GLN A 561 -53.19 130.30 0.09
N VAL A 562 -51.95 130.01 -0.39
CA VAL A 562 -51.23 130.58 -1.57
C VAL A 562 -49.73 130.21 -1.55
N ALA A 563 -49.10 130.17 -0.38
CA ALA A 563 -47.63 130.19 -0.19
C ALA A 563 -46.85 128.87 -0.53
N ALA A 564 -47.25 128.13 -1.56
CA ALA A 564 -46.70 126.79 -1.86
C ALA A 564 -45.74 126.72 -3.07
N GLY A 565 -45.77 127.68 -4.00
CA GLY A 565 -45.22 127.49 -5.35
C GLY A 565 -43.70 127.53 -5.53
N GLU A 566 -42.93 128.07 -4.58
CA GLU A 566 -41.54 128.49 -4.83
C GLU A 566 -40.46 127.44 -4.48
N ARG A 567 -40.83 126.29 -3.90
CA ARG A 567 -39.85 125.33 -3.32
C ARG A 567 -39.38 124.21 -4.25
N ASP A 568 -40.09 123.93 -5.34
CA ASP A 568 -39.85 122.70 -6.12
C ASP A 568 -38.71 122.80 -7.16
N ALA A 569 -38.23 124.01 -7.47
CA ALA A 569 -37.20 124.22 -8.50
C ALA A 569 -35.81 123.70 -8.08
N GLU A 570 -35.38 123.95 -6.84
CA GLU A 570 -34.03 123.57 -6.37
C GLU A 570 -33.86 122.06 -6.19
N ALA A 571 -34.96 121.33 -6.00
CA ALA A 571 -34.96 119.89 -5.77
C ALA A 571 -34.62 119.05 -7.03
N ALA A 572 -34.67 119.66 -8.23
CA ALA A 572 -34.40 118.98 -9.49
C ALA A 572 -32.90 118.84 -9.78
N ALA A 573 -32.12 119.90 -9.56
CA ALA A 573 -30.71 119.95 -9.96
C ALA A 573 -29.85 118.87 -9.28
N ARG A 574 -30.00 118.68 -7.97
CA ARG A 574 -29.19 117.73 -7.17
C ARG A 574 -29.33 116.27 -7.62
N ARG A 575 -30.45 115.90 -8.26
CA ARG A 575 -30.73 114.53 -8.75
C ARG A 575 -29.95 114.17 -10.02
N ALA A 576 -29.44 115.17 -10.74
CA ALA A 576 -28.70 114.94 -12.00
C ALA A 576 -27.25 114.49 -11.75
N ASP A 577 -26.66 114.82 -10.60
CA ASP A 577 -25.27 114.49 -10.27
C ASP A 577 -25.15 113.12 -9.57
N ASP A 578 -26.06 112.80 -8.64
CA ASP A 578 -26.19 111.46 -8.04
C ASP A 578 -26.28 110.34 -9.09
N LEU A 579 -26.90 110.62 -10.25
CA LEU A 579 -27.02 109.68 -11.36
C LEU A 579 -25.70 109.52 -12.15
N ARG A 580 -24.87 110.56 -12.25
CA ARG A 580 -23.60 110.51 -12.98
C ARG A 580 -22.54 109.69 -12.24
N ASP A 581 -22.47 109.79 -10.92
CA ASP A 581 -21.55 108.96 -10.13
C ASP A 581 -21.99 107.50 -10.07
N ARG A 582 -23.31 107.23 -10.04
CA ARG A 582 -23.86 105.86 -10.15
C ARG A 582 -23.52 105.17 -11.47
N VAL A 583 -23.42 105.89 -12.58
CA VAL A 583 -22.96 105.30 -13.85
C VAL A 583 -21.49 104.89 -13.74
N ARG A 584 -20.62 105.72 -13.15
CA ARG A 584 -19.19 105.41 -12.97
C ARG A 584 -18.98 104.15 -12.13
N THR A 585 -19.73 103.96 -11.04
CA THR A 585 -19.61 102.74 -10.21
C THR A 585 -20.02 101.48 -10.98
N LEU A 586 -21.14 101.54 -11.73
CA LEU A 586 -21.62 100.43 -12.55
C LEU A 586 -20.64 100.07 -13.69
N GLU A 587 -19.93 101.04 -14.25
CA GLU A 587 -18.89 100.77 -15.25
C GLU A 587 -17.64 100.10 -14.65
N GLY A 588 -17.29 100.44 -13.39
CA GLY A 588 -16.26 99.74 -12.62
C GLY A 588 -16.62 98.29 -12.31
N GLU A 589 -17.86 98.05 -11.85
CA GLU A 589 -18.41 96.70 -11.61
C GLU A 589 -18.43 95.86 -12.90
N ARG A 590 -18.83 96.45 -14.03
CA ARG A 590 -18.76 95.82 -15.36
C ARG A 590 -17.32 95.50 -15.78
N GLY A 591 -16.32 96.25 -15.30
CA GLY A 591 -14.90 95.94 -15.47
C GLY A 591 -14.47 94.71 -14.67
N ALA A 592 -14.82 94.66 -13.37
CA ALA A 592 -14.52 93.54 -12.48
C ALA A 592 -15.15 92.22 -12.98
N LEU A 593 -16.44 92.23 -13.34
CA LEU A 593 -17.14 91.05 -13.85
C LEU A 593 -16.52 90.50 -15.16
N ARG A 594 -15.91 91.36 -15.99
CA ARG A 594 -15.18 90.92 -17.20
C ARG A 594 -13.89 90.18 -16.84
N SER A 595 -13.07 90.72 -15.94
CA SER A 595 -11.83 90.05 -15.52
C SER A 595 -12.11 88.73 -14.77
N GLU A 596 -13.20 88.68 -14.00
CA GLU A 596 -13.68 87.45 -13.36
C GLU A 596 -14.18 86.42 -14.38
N THR A 597 -14.90 86.86 -15.43
CA THR A 597 -15.31 85.98 -16.55
C THR A 597 -14.11 85.43 -17.33
N GLU A 598 -13.05 86.24 -17.55
CA GLU A 598 -11.84 85.78 -18.21
C GLU A 598 -11.03 84.82 -17.35
N ARG A 599 -10.97 85.06 -16.03
CA ARG A 599 -10.41 84.12 -15.06
C ARG A 599 -11.14 82.77 -15.11
N PHE A 600 -12.47 82.75 -15.05
CA PHE A 600 -13.24 81.50 -15.14
C PHE A 600 -13.02 80.76 -16.47
N ARG A 601 -12.78 81.46 -17.59
CA ARG A 601 -12.40 80.84 -18.87
C ARG A 601 -11.00 80.21 -18.84
N GLN A 602 -10.04 80.80 -18.13
CA GLN A 602 -8.72 80.21 -17.92
C GLN A 602 -8.79 78.96 -17.01
N GLU A 603 -9.55 79.06 -15.91
CA GLU A 603 -9.81 77.91 -15.01
C GLU A 603 -10.58 76.77 -15.72
N LEU A 604 -11.44 77.09 -16.70
CA LEU A 604 -12.10 76.11 -17.57
C LEU A 604 -11.11 75.37 -18.47
N ARG A 605 -10.23 76.08 -19.18
CA ARG A 605 -9.22 75.45 -20.06
C ARG A 605 -8.29 74.50 -19.30
N VAL A 606 -7.81 74.92 -18.12
CA VAL A 606 -6.98 74.06 -17.27
C VAL A 606 -7.73 72.79 -16.83
N ARG A 607 -9.05 72.87 -16.63
CA ARG A 607 -9.89 71.68 -16.36
C ARG A 607 -10.16 70.85 -17.61
N GLU A 608 -10.33 71.45 -18.79
CA GLU A 608 -10.45 70.73 -20.06
C GLU A 608 -9.17 69.94 -20.38
N GLU A 609 -7.99 70.53 -20.16
CA GLU A 609 -6.69 69.88 -20.26
C GLU A 609 -6.52 68.74 -19.24
N GLN A 610 -6.92 68.94 -17.98
CA GLN A 610 -6.93 67.89 -16.95
C GLN A 610 -7.89 66.74 -17.29
N VAL A 611 -9.06 67.02 -17.86
CA VAL A 611 -10.01 66.01 -18.32
C VAL A 611 -9.46 65.23 -19.52
N GLN A 612 -8.80 65.89 -20.49
CA GLN A 612 -8.15 65.20 -21.61
C GLN A 612 -7.00 64.29 -21.13
N ALA A 613 -6.19 64.73 -20.17
CA ALA A 613 -5.16 63.89 -19.56
C ALA A 613 -5.76 62.68 -18.82
N ALA A 614 -6.84 62.87 -18.06
CA ALA A 614 -7.54 61.78 -17.39
C ALA A 614 -8.17 60.78 -18.37
N VAL A 615 -8.74 61.24 -19.49
CA VAL A 615 -9.26 60.37 -20.56
C VAL A 615 -8.12 59.55 -21.21
N ALA A 616 -6.95 60.14 -21.42
CA ALA A 616 -5.79 59.42 -21.93
C ALA A 616 -5.28 58.34 -20.95
N GLU A 617 -5.26 58.62 -19.63
CA GLU A 617 -4.96 57.59 -18.63
C GLU A 617 -6.00 56.46 -18.61
N VAL A 618 -7.29 56.78 -18.75
CA VAL A 618 -8.37 55.77 -18.82
C VAL A 618 -8.18 54.88 -20.05
N GLN A 619 -7.93 55.45 -21.23
CA GLN A 619 -7.67 54.68 -22.45
C GLN A 619 -6.43 53.77 -22.34
N GLN A 620 -5.37 54.23 -21.66
CA GLN A 620 -4.22 53.37 -21.38
C GLN A 620 -4.56 52.22 -20.42
N ARG A 621 -5.40 52.46 -19.40
CA ARG A 621 -5.87 51.42 -18.47
C ARG A 621 -6.83 50.44 -19.14
N GLU A 622 -7.69 50.88 -20.05
CA GLU A 622 -8.57 50.03 -20.87
C GLU A 622 -7.73 49.11 -21.79
N MET A 623 -6.76 49.65 -22.51
CA MET A 623 -5.81 48.87 -23.32
C MET A 623 -5.04 47.82 -22.49
N ALA A 624 -4.63 48.18 -21.26
CA ALA A 624 -3.96 47.26 -20.35
C ALA A 624 -4.90 46.17 -19.79
N LEU A 625 -6.16 46.51 -19.52
CA LEU A 625 -7.19 45.55 -19.12
C LEU A 625 -7.53 44.56 -20.23
N ASP A 626 -7.62 45.02 -21.48
CA ASP A 626 -7.87 44.14 -22.64
C ASP A 626 -6.67 43.22 -22.93
N ALA A 627 -5.43 43.69 -22.75
CA ALA A 627 -4.25 42.83 -22.79
C ALA A 627 -4.29 41.76 -21.69
N GLY A 628 -4.57 42.14 -20.44
CA GLY A 628 -4.71 41.21 -19.32
C GLY A 628 -5.86 40.19 -19.51
N GLN A 629 -6.97 40.61 -20.12
CA GLN A 629 -8.06 39.69 -20.49
C GLN A 629 -7.64 38.68 -21.57
N GLN A 630 -6.84 39.10 -22.57
CA GLN A 630 -6.33 38.18 -23.59
C GLN A 630 -5.36 37.16 -23.00
N GLU A 631 -4.50 37.57 -22.06
CA GLU A 631 -3.62 36.66 -21.33
C GLU A 631 -4.41 35.71 -20.42
N ALA A 632 -5.42 36.21 -19.69
CA ALA A 632 -6.31 35.37 -18.88
C ALA A 632 -7.02 34.28 -19.71
N ARG A 633 -7.50 34.62 -20.93
CA ARG A 633 -8.11 33.64 -21.85
C ARG A 633 -7.09 32.60 -22.35
N ARG A 634 -5.87 33.01 -22.71
CA ARG A 634 -4.78 32.09 -23.08
C ARG A 634 -4.39 31.16 -21.93
N LEU A 635 -4.41 31.63 -20.68
CA LEU A 635 -4.18 30.82 -19.49
C LEU A 635 -5.35 29.85 -19.23
N GLN A 636 -6.59 30.26 -19.45
CA GLN A 636 -7.75 29.35 -19.39
C GLN A 636 -7.67 28.25 -20.46
N GLU A 637 -7.30 28.59 -21.70
CA GLU A 637 -7.09 27.59 -22.76
C GLU A 637 -5.98 26.59 -22.44
N THR A 638 -4.87 27.03 -21.82
CA THR A 638 -3.78 26.12 -21.45
C THR A 638 -4.10 25.31 -20.19
N ILE A 639 -4.85 25.85 -19.23
CA ILE A 639 -5.39 25.08 -18.09
C ILE A 639 -6.31 23.97 -18.61
N ALA A 640 -7.29 24.29 -19.46
CA ALA A 640 -8.23 23.29 -20.01
C ALA A 640 -7.51 22.16 -20.77
N ARG A 641 -6.48 22.48 -21.58
CA ARG A 641 -5.64 21.47 -22.26
C ARG A 641 -4.77 20.64 -21.31
N LEU A 642 -4.41 21.17 -20.15
CA LEU A 642 -3.69 20.42 -19.12
C LEU A 642 -4.64 19.52 -18.32
N GLU A 643 -5.84 19.99 -18.01
CA GLU A 643 -6.92 19.21 -17.39
C GLU A 643 -7.33 18.04 -18.29
N GLU A 644 -7.52 18.28 -19.59
CA GLU A 644 -7.78 17.24 -20.60
C GLU A 644 -6.68 16.17 -20.61
N ARG A 645 -5.40 16.57 -20.70
CA ARG A 645 -4.26 15.63 -20.69
C ARG A 645 -4.07 14.89 -19.36
N VAL A 646 -4.45 15.52 -18.23
CA VAL A 646 -4.48 14.84 -16.93
C VAL A 646 -5.62 13.82 -16.89
N GLN A 647 -6.78 14.12 -17.48
CA GLN A 647 -7.90 13.17 -17.58
C GLN A 647 -7.59 12.01 -18.53
N GLU A 648 -6.91 12.25 -19.65
CA GLU A 648 -6.37 11.19 -20.52
C GLU A 648 -5.41 10.27 -19.74
N ALA A 649 -4.47 10.87 -18.97
CA ALA A 649 -3.50 10.12 -18.19
C ALA A 649 -4.13 9.31 -17.04
N THR A 650 -5.16 9.84 -16.36
CA THR A 650 -5.89 9.09 -15.32
C THR A 650 -6.76 7.98 -15.92
N ASN A 651 -7.38 8.21 -17.08
CA ASN A 651 -8.13 7.18 -17.82
C ASN A 651 -7.19 6.04 -18.26
N ALA A 652 -6.01 6.35 -18.81
CA ALA A 652 -5.01 5.36 -19.19
C ALA A 652 -4.41 4.61 -17.98
N ALA A 653 -4.25 5.29 -16.84
CA ALA A 653 -3.84 4.65 -15.59
C ALA A 653 -4.95 3.74 -15.00
N ALA A 654 -6.22 4.06 -15.25
CA ALA A 654 -7.36 3.21 -14.85
C ALA A 654 -7.43 1.94 -15.70
N SER A 655 -7.40 2.04 -17.03
CA SER A 655 -7.40 0.86 -17.91
C SER A 655 -6.18 -0.05 -17.66
N ALA A 656 -4.99 0.52 -17.46
CA ALA A 656 -3.80 -0.26 -17.09
C ALA A 656 -3.92 -0.98 -15.74
N ARG A 657 -4.75 -0.50 -14.80
CA ARG A 657 -5.08 -1.20 -13.54
C ARG A 657 -6.11 -2.31 -13.77
N GLU A 658 -7.11 -2.09 -14.62
CA GLU A 658 -8.09 -3.10 -14.99
C GLU A 658 -7.44 -4.27 -15.76
N GLU A 659 -6.54 -3.98 -16.70
CA GLU A 659 -5.74 -5.00 -17.40
C GLU A 659 -4.91 -5.84 -16.42
N ARG A 660 -4.19 -5.21 -15.48
CA ARG A 660 -3.43 -5.91 -14.42
C ARG A 660 -4.34 -6.78 -13.56
N SER A 661 -5.46 -6.24 -13.07
CA SER A 661 -6.47 -6.98 -12.31
C SER A 661 -7.01 -8.19 -13.08
N SER A 662 -7.30 -8.04 -14.39
CA SER A 662 -7.76 -9.14 -15.24
C SER A 662 -6.71 -10.24 -15.40
N ARG A 663 -5.43 -9.85 -15.53
CA ARG A 663 -4.28 -10.76 -15.65
C ARG A 663 -3.99 -11.49 -14.34
N GLU A 664 -4.05 -10.79 -13.21
CA GLU A 664 -3.91 -11.36 -11.87
C GLU A 664 -5.05 -12.33 -11.56
N GLN A 665 -6.30 -12.00 -11.91
CA GLN A 665 -7.43 -12.93 -11.82
C GLN A 665 -7.22 -14.16 -12.72
N LYS A 666 -6.67 -14.02 -13.92
CA LYS A 666 -6.35 -15.16 -14.79
C LYS A 666 -5.29 -16.07 -14.16
N LEU A 667 -4.18 -15.49 -13.69
CA LEU A 667 -3.12 -16.23 -12.98
C LEU A 667 -3.64 -16.90 -11.68
N LEU A 668 -4.59 -16.28 -10.97
CA LEU A 668 -5.26 -16.88 -9.82
C LEU A 668 -6.20 -18.04 -10.20
N ARG A 669 -6.87 -17.99 -11.35
CA ARG A 669 -7.65 -19.12 -11.89
C ARG A 669 -6.72 -20.28 -12.30
N GLU A 670 -5.66 -19.98 -13.04
CA GLU A 670 -4.64 -20.96 -13.46
C GLU A 670 -3.95 -21.62 -12.24
N ARG A 671 -3.57 -20.84 -11.22
CA ARG A 671 -3.00 -21.37 -9.96
C ARG A 671 -3.99 -22.25 -9.20
N LYS A 672 -5.28 -21.89 -9.16
CA LYS A 672 -6.33 -22.73 -8.55
C LYS A 672 -6.55 -24.02 -9.33
N GLN A 673 -6.52 -23.97 -10.66
CA GLN A 673 -6.61 -25.16 -11.51
C GLN A 673 -5.43 -26.11 -11.27
N MET A 674 -4.19 -25.63 -11.30
CA MET A 674 -3.01 -26.45 -11.01
C MET A 674 -3.06 -27.07 -9.61
N ALA A 675 -3.57 -26.35 -8.61
CA ALA A 675 -3.75 -26.91 -7.26
C ALA A 675 -4.79 -28.05 -7.21
N VAL A 676 -5.88 -27.95 -7.98
CA VAL A 676 -6.87 -29.03 -8.12
C VAL A 676 -6.29 -30.23 -8.88
N GLU A 677 -5.53 -29.99 -9.96
CA GLU A 677 -4.87 -31.05 -10.74
C GLU A 677 -3.80 -31.77 -9.90
N MET A 678 -3.00 -31.05 -9.11
CA MET A 678 -2.09 -31.65 -8.12
C MET A 678 -2.83 -32.46 -7.07
N ALA A 679 -3.94 -31.98 -6.53
CA ALA A 679 -4.74 -32.73 -5.55
C ALA A 679 -5.31 -34.03 -6.15
N GLN A 680 -5.74 -34.01 -7.42
CA GLN A 680 -6.18 -35.22 -8.14
C GLN A 680 -5.01 -36.19 -8.40
N LEU A 681 -3.82 -35.68 -8.72
CA LEU A 681 -2.62 -36.52 -8.85
C LEU A 681 -2.23 -37.17 -7.52
N PHE A 682 -2.23 -36.44 -6.40
CA PHE A 682 -1.99 -37.00 -5.07
C PHE A 682 -3.03 -38.06 -4.69
N ALA A 683 -4.33 -37.79 -4.85
CA ALA A 683 -5.38 -38.77 -4.58
C ALA A 683 -5.26 -40.04 -5.44
N ARG A 684 -4.80 -39.91 -6.69
CA ARG A 684 -4.51 -41.03 -7.59
C ARG A 684 -3.26 -41.80 -7.19
N ILE A 685 -2.21 -41.13 -6.72
CA ILE A 685 -1.01 -41.76 -6.16
C ILE A 685 -1.35 -42.53 -4.88
N GLU A 686 -2.15 -41.94 -3.98
CA GLU A 686 -2.65 -42.64 -2.78
C GLU A 686 -3.50 -43.87 -3.12
N ALA A 687 -4.37 -43.79 -4.13
CA ALA A 687 -5.18 -44.93 -4.56
C ALA A 687 -4.32 -46.07 -5.14
N VAL A 688 -3.26 -45.73 -5.89
CA VAL A 688 -2.26 -46.71 -6.35
C VAL A 688 -1.46 -47.26 -5.16
N GLY A 689 -1.06 -46.43 -4.19
CA GLY A 689 -0.38 -46.85 -2.97
C GLY A 689 -1.21 -47.86 -2.16
N LYS A 690 -2.48 -47.55 -1.88
CA LYS A 690 -3.43 -48.45 -1.21
C LYS A 690 -3.58 -49.78 -1.96
N ARG A 691 -3.72 -49.74 -3.29
CA ARG A 691 -3.76 -50.95 -4.14
C ARG A 691 -2.45 -51.74 -4.10
N ASN A 692 -1.30 -51.08 -4.03
CA ASN A 692 0.01 -51.74 -3.94
C ASN A 692 0.22 -52.39 -2.57
N VAL A 693 -0.27 -51.79 -1.48
CA VAL A 693 -0.32 -52.43 -0.15
C VAL A 693 -1.22 -53.67 -0.20
N GLU A 694 -2.46 -53.56 -0.71
CA GLU A 694 -3.34 -54.73 -0.87
C GLU A 694 -2.73 -55.86 -1.72
N LEU A 695 -1.95 -55.52 -2.75
CA LEU A 695 -1.24 -56.50 -3.57
C LEU A 695 -0.05 -57.11 -2.82
N GLY A 696 0.65 -56.31 -2.02
CA GLY A 696 1.67 -56.78 -1.08
C GLY A 696 1.09 -57.78 -0.07
N ASP A 697 -0.03 -57.45 0.58
CA ASP A 697 -0.74 -58.32 1.52
C ASP A 697 -1.18 -59.63 0.84
N LYS A 698 -1.70 -59.56 -0.39
CA LYS A 698 -2.06 -60.75 -1.19
C LYS A 698 -0.84 -61.60 -1.55
N VAL A 699 0.31 -60.99 -1.86
CA VAL A 699 1.58 -61.70 -2.11
C VAL A 699 2.12 -62.33 -0.82
N VAL A 700 2.02 -61.65 0.33
CA VAL A 700 2.39 -62.21 1.64
C VAL A 700 1.47 -63.37 2.02
N ALA A 701 0.17 -63.26 1.80
CA ALA A 701 -0.80 -64.33 2.03
C ALA A 701 -0.51 -65.55 1.14
N LEU A 702 -0.29 -65.35 -0.17
CA LEU A 702 0.10 -66.42 -1.10
C LEU A 702 1.46 -67.02 -0.74
N ALA A 703 2.41 -66.24 -0.22
CA ALA A 703 3.69 -66.76 0.26
C ALA A 703 3.55 -67.55 1.59
N SER A 704 2.61 -67.19 2.47
CA SER A 704 2.28 -68.00 3.66
C SER A 704 1.54 -69.27 3.31
N GLN A 705 0.61 -69.22 2.35
CA GLN A 705 -0.08 -70.40 1.82
C GLN A 705 0.91 -71.34 1.13
N SER A 706 1.79 -70.83 0.26
CA SER A 706 2.83 -71.64 -0.37
C SER A 706 3.80 -72.28 0.63
N LYS A 707 4.06 -71.64 1.79
CA LYS A 707 4.79 -72.28 2.91
C LYS A 707 3.98 -73.41 3.54
N ALA A 708 2.67 -73.24 3.75
CA ALA A 708 1.78 -74.26 4.27
C ALA A 708 1.63 -75.46 3.31
N ASP A 709 1.32 -75.20 2.04
CA ASP A 709 1.28 -76.20 0.96
C ASP A 709 2.61 -76.97 0.87
N GLN A 710 3.73 -76.30 1.15
CA GLN A 710 5.05 -76.94 1.16
C GLN A 710 5.35 -77.73 2.43
N THR A 711 4.88 -77.31 3.61
CA THR A 711 4.94 -78.16 4.81
C THR A 711 4.06 -79.40 4.64
N ASP A 712 2.91 -79.26 3.99
CA ASP A 712 2.01 -80.37 3.68
C ASP A 712 2.60 -81.29 2.60
N LEU A 713 3.26 -80.75 1.56
CA LEU A 713 4.04 -81.56 0.62
C LEU A 713 5.22 -82.27 1.30
N VAL A 714 5.89 -81.65 2.28
CA VAL A 714 6.94 -82.31 3.06
C VAL A 714 6.35 -83.42 3.94
N ALA A 715 5.23 -83.19 4.61
CA ALA A 715 4.51 -84.17 5.41
C ALA A 715 3.97 -85.33 4.55
N MET A 716 3.34 -85.05 3.41
CA MET A 716 2.92 -86.05 2.44
C MET A 716 4.13 -86.78 1.84
N SER A 717 5.28 -86.12 1.64
CA SER A 717 6.52 -86.80 1.23
C SER A 717 7.09 -87.69 2.34
N SER A 718 6.92 -87.34 3.62
CA SER A 718 7.38 -88.16 4.75
C SER A 718 6.43 -89.35 4.98
N GLN A 719 5.13 -89.16 4.80
CA GLN A 719 4.14 -90.24 4.73
C GLN A 719 4.40 -91.15 3.51
N LEU A 720 4.63 -90.61 2.31
CA LEU A 720 4.99 -91.41 1.13
C LEU A 720 6.34 -92.12 1.29
N LYS A 721 7.31 -91.53 2.01
CA LYS A 721 8.52 -92.24 2.44
C LYS A 721 8.19 -93.34 3.44
N ALA A 722 7.36 -93.10 4.44
CA ALA A 722 6.92 -94.12 5.41
C ALA A 722 6.16 -95.27 4.74
N TYR A 723 5.28 -94.99 3.78
CA TYR A 723 4.60 -95.98 2.94
C TYR A 723 5.59 -96.70 2.01
N ARG A 724 6.55 -96.01 1.39
CA ARG A 724 7.64 -96.67 0.62
C ARG A 724 8.53 -97.53 1.51
N HIS A 725 8.77 -97.15 2.78
CA HIS A 725 9.47 -97.98 3.75
C HIS A 725 8.59 -99.15 4.24
N ARG A 726 7.27 -98.98 4.34
CA ARG A 726 6.31 -100.07 4.63
C ARG A 726 6.25 -101.07 3.49
N ILE A 727 6.18 -100.58 2.25
CA ILE A 727 6.24 -101.38 1.01
C ILE A 727 7.60 -102.09 0.95
N ARG A 728 8.72 -101.38 1.07
CA ARG A 728 10.06 -102.00 1.14
C ARG A 728 10.19 -103.00 2.28
N HIS A 729 9.57 -102.79 3.44
CA HIS A 729 9.61 -103.75 4.52
C HIS A 729 8.79 -105.02 4.22
N LEU A 730 7.69 -104.90 3.47
CA LEU A 730 6.93 -106.04 2.95
C LEU A 730 7.66 -106.75 1.79
N GLU A 731 8.28 -105.99 0.88
CA GLU A 731 9.17 -106.49 -0.18
C GLU A 731 10.42 -107.17 0.41
N GLU A 732 10.96 -106.67 1.51
CA GLU A 732 12.03 -107.29 2.28
C GLU A 732 11.54 -108.52 3.05
N GLN A 733 10.29 -108.56 3.52
CA GLN A 733 9.73 -109.78 4.13
C GLN A 733 9.56 -110.89 3.06
N LEU A 734 9.11 -110.55 1.84
CA LEU A 734 9.18 -111.46 0.68
C LEU A 734 10.63 -111.81 0.32
N GLY A 735 11.53 -110.82 0.30
CA GLY A 735 12.94 -110.98 -0.07
C GLY A 735 13.73 -111.87 0.89
N ARG A 736 13.52 -111.72 2.20
CA ARG A 736 14.10 -112.54 3.27
C ARG A 736 13.56 -113.97 3.24
N ALA A 737 12.34 -114.19 2.73
CA ALA A 737 11.80 -115.52 2.44
C ALA A 737 12.39 -116.16 1.15
N THR A 738 13.04 -115.37 0.28
CA THR A 738 13.50 -115.81 -1.05
C THR A 738 15.02 -115.95 -1.17
N ARG A 739 15.82 -115.21 -0.39
CA ARG A 739 17.29 -115.16 -0.51
C ARG A 739 18.05 -115.28 0.82
N SER A 740 17.92 -116.43 1.47
CA SER A 740 18.88 -116.95 2.44
C SER A 740 20.13 -117.53 1.75
N SER A 741 20.74 -116.78 0.82
CA SER A 741 21.92 -117.24 0.07
C SER A 741 22.78 -116.09 -0.45
N VAL A 742 24.00 -115.99 0.10
CA VAL A 742 25.25 -115.42 -0.47
C VAL A 742 25.24 -113.92 -0.87
N ARG A 743 26.21 -113.07 -0.48
CA ARG A 743 27.25 -113.08 0.58
C ARG A 743 27.88 -111.66 0.59
N ASP A 744 28.07 -111.04 1.74
CA ASP A 744 28.75 -109.74 1.83
C ASP A 744 30.27 -109.83 1.60
N GLY A 745 30.88 -108.72 1.15
CA GLY A 745 32.33 -108.49 1.32
C GLY A 745 33.12 -107.88 0.15
N ALA A 746 32.85 -106.63 -0.26
CA ALA A 746 33.81 -105.78 -0.99
C ALA A 746 33.36 -104.29 -1.11
N SER A 747 33.59 -103.45 -0.09
CA SER A 747 33.29 -102.00 -0.19
C SER A 747 34.09 -101.06 0.72
N ALA A 748 35.11 -101.53 1.44
CA ALA A 748 35.82 -100.72 2.45
C ALA A 748 36.76 -99.65 1.85
N GLN A 749 37.42 -99.91 0.72
CA GLN A 749 38.50 -99.05 0.19
C GLN A 749 38.02 -97.79 -0.58
N GLY A 750 36.73 -97.68 -0.92
CA GLY A 750 36.21 -96.52 -1.63
C GLY A 750 36.00 -95.27 -0.76
N LEU A 751 35.94 -95.43 0.57
CA LEU A 751 35.58 -94.36 1.49
C LEU A 751 36.77 -93.49 1.91
N GLU A 752 38.00 -94.01 1.87
CA GLU A 752 39.20 -93.27 2.29
C GLU A 752 39.64 -92.21 1.27
N GLN A 753 39.41 -92.46 -0.03
CA GLN A 753 39.71 -91.51 -1.12
C GLN A 753 38.75 -90.32 -1.10
N GLN A 754 37.43 -90.58 -0.95
CA GLN A 754 36.41 -89.53 -0.87
C GLN A 754 36.60 -88.59 0.33
N LEU A 755 37.23 -89.08 1.40
CA LEU A 755 37.51 -88.29 2.61
C LEU A 755 38.67 -87.29 2.42
N HIS A 756 39.64 -87.61 1.55
CA HIS A 756 40.74 -86.69 1.20
C HIS A 756 40.29 -85.56 0.26
N GLU A 757 39.43 -85.86 -0.73
CA GLU A 757 38.88 -84.85 -1.64
C GLU A 757 37.97 -83.85 -0.90
N ALA A 758 37.23 -84.32 0.12
CA ALA A 758 36.42 -83.46 0.99
C ALA A 758 37.26 -82.49 1.83
N ALA A 759 38.43 -82.92 2.32
CA ALA A 759 39.32 -82.07 3.11
C ALA A 759 39.91 -80.91 2.29
N ALA A 760 40.39 -81.19 1.06
CA ALA A 760 40.95 -80.18 0.18
C ALA A 760 39.92 -79.11 -0.27
N LEU A 761 38.63 -79.47 -0.32
CA LEU A 761 37.54 -78.52 -0.56
C LEU A 761 37.25 -77.63 0.67
N ALA A 762 37.42 -78.15 1.88
CA ALA A 762 37.19 -77.38 3.11
C ALA A 762 38.21 -76.24 3.26
N GLU A 763 39.52 -76.53 3.14
CA GLU A 763 40.58 -75.52 3.25
C GLU A 763 40.41 -74.39 2.21
N ARG A 764 40.01 -74.74 0.98
CA ARG A 764 39.76 -73.76 -0.09
C ARG A 764 38.62 -72.80 0.26
N HIS A 765 37.50 -73.32 0.78
CA HIS A 765 36.38 -72.49 1.19
C HIS A 765 36.66 -71.68 2.47
N GLU A 766 37.56 -72.14 3.35
CA GLU A 766 38.01 -71.35 4.50
C GLU A 766 38.89 -70.16 4.08
N ALA A 767 39.77 -70.35 3.09
CA ALA A 767 40.53 -69.25 2.47
C ALA A 767 39.61 -68.23 1.76
N GLU A 768 38.61 -68.70 1.01
CA GLU A 768 37.59 -67.83 0.39
C GLU A 768 36.78 -67.06 1.45
N ALA A 769 36.41 -67.71 2.57
CA ALA A 769 35.72 -67.05 3.69
C ALA A 769 36.61 -66.01 4.40
N ALA A 770 37.91 -66.25 4.53
CA ALA A 770 38.86 -65.28 5.09
C ALA A 770 38.97 -64.02 4.20
N ALA A 771 39.12 -64.20 2.88
CA ALA A 771 39.16 -63.08 1.93
C ALA A 771 37.86 -62.26 1.93
N LEU A 772 36.71 -62.91 2.04
CA LEU A 772 35.41 -62.22 2.16
C LEU A 772 35.27 -61.43 3.47
N ARG A 773 35.76 -61.95 4.61
CA ARG A 773 35.80 -61.20 5.89
C ARG A 773 36.64 -59.94 5.77
N GLN A 774 37.87 -60.05 5.27
CA GLN A 774 38.77 -58.91 5.06
C GLN A 774 38.13 -57.83 4.17
N ARG A 775 37.43 -58.23 3.10
CA ARG A 775 36.72 -57.30 2.21
C ARG A 775 35.50 -56.64 2.88
N VAL A 776 34.82 -57.32 3.80
CA VAL A 776 33.76 -56.73 4.63
C VAL A 776 34.34 -55.74 5.66
N GLU A 777 35.49 -56.03 6.28
CA GLU A 777 36.21 -55.06 7.12
C GLU A 777 36.62 -53.81 6.33
N GLN A 778 37.09 -53.96 5.09
CA GLN A 778 37.41 -52.81 4.22
C GLN A 778 36.16 -51.98 3.88
N MET A 779 35.06 -52.61 3.44
CA MET A 779 33.81 -51.89 3.17
C MET A 779 33.24 -51.18 4.42
N ARG A 780 33.50 -51.70 5.63
CA ARG A 780 33.16 -51.03 6.90
C ARG A 780 34.01 -49.78 7.12
N SER A 781 35.33 -49.86 6.96
CA SER A 781 36.20 -48.69 7.16
C SER A 781 35.95 -47.59 6.13
N GLU A 782 35.64 -47.95 4.89
CA GLU A 782 35.21 -47.01 3.84
C GLU A 782 33.87 -46.35 4.20
N ARG A 783 32.88 -47.11 4.71
CA ARG A 783 31.62 -46.56 5.22
C ARG A 783 31.84 -45.58 6.38
N ASP A 784 32.74 -45.89 7.31
CA ASP A 784 33.03 -45.00 8.45
C ASP A 784 33.71 -43.69 8.03
N VAL A 785 34.49 -43.69 6.93
CA VAL A 785 35.04 -42.47 6.33
C VAL A 785 33.94 -41.65 5.66
N VAL A 786 33.06 -42.28 4.86
CA VAL A 786 31.92 -41.61 4.23
C VAL A 786 30.95 -41.03 5.26
N GLN A 787 30.69 -41.75 6.36
CA GLN A 787 29.86 -41.25 7.47
C GLN A 787 30.47 -40.00 8.13
N LYS A 788 31.79 -40.00 8.39
CA LYS A 788 32.49 -38.81 8.93
C LYS A 788 32.41 -37.61 7.98
N GLN A 789 32.57 -37.82 6.67
CA GLN A 789 32.43 -36.78 5.66
C GLN A 789 31.00 -36.23 5.59
N HIS A 790 29.99 -37.11 5.65
CA HIS A 790 28.57 -36.73 5.73
C HIS A 790 28.29 -35.89 6.99
N ASP A 791 28.77 -36.32 8.16
CA ASP A 791 28.52 -35.64 9.43
C ASP A 791 29.27 -34.31 9.54
N GLU A 792 30.40 -34.16 8.86
CA GLU A 792 31.09 -32.88 8.70
C GLU A 792 30.34 -31.96 7.72
N ALA A 793 29.85 -32.47 6.59
CA ALA A 793 28.98 -31.72 5.69
C ALA A 793 27.70 -31.24 6.40
N ALA A 794 27.08 -32.09 7.23
CA ALA A 794 25.92 -31.74 8.06
C ALA A 794 26.24 -30.74 9.19
N LYS A 795 27.51 -30.53 9.56
CA LYS A 795 27.94 -29.41 10.42
C LYS A 795 28.10 -28.13 9.61
N ARG A 796 28.72 -28.20 8.42
CA ARG A 796 28.89 -27.06 7.50
C ARG A 796 27.52 -26.50 7.06
N VAL A 797 26.55 -27.35 6.73
CA VAL A 797 25.17 -26.92 6.40
C VAL A 797 24.50 -26.22 7.57
N ARG A 798 24.60 -26.75 8.80
CA ARG A 798 24.03 -26.10 9.99
C ARG A 798 24.66 -24.73 10.28
N LEU A 799 25.98 -24.59 10.10
CA LEU A 799 26.65 -23.29 10.22
C LEU A 799 26.18 -22.30 9.14
N LEU A 800 25.99 -22.75 7.90
CA LEU A 800 25.46 -21.90 6.83
C LEU A 800 24.00 -21.46 7.09
N MET A 801 23.15 -22.36 7.61
CA MET A 801 21.80 -21.99 8.05
C MET A 801 21.83 -20.99 9.21
N GLN A 802 22.69 -21.18 10.20
CA GLN A 802 22.85 -20.25 11.32
C GLN A 802 23.32 -18.87 10.86
N CYS A 803 24.25 -18.79 9.89
CA CYS A 803 24.64 -17.52 9.26
C CYS A 803 23.48 -16.89 8.46
N GLN A 804 22.67 -17.70 7.77
CA GLN A 804 21.49 -17.22 7.04
C GLN A 804 20.42 -16.65 7.99
N GLU A 805 20.19 -17.32 9.13
CA GLU A 805 19.28 -16.85 10.20
C GLU A 805 19.79 -15.57 10.85
N GLN A 806 21.10 -15.45 11.10
CA GLN A 806 21.73 -14.21 11.60
C GLN A 806 21.62 -13.06 10.60
N MET A 807 21.89 -13.29 9.31
CA MET A 807 21.68 -12.27 8.27
C MET A 807 20.21 -11.88 8.15
N LYS A 808 19.28 -12.85 8.23
CA LYS A 808 17.84 -12.58 8.21
C LYS A 808 17.41 -11.72 9.40
N ALA A 809 17.86 -12.05 10.61
CA ALA A 809 17.57 -11.26 11.80
C ALA A 809 18.18 -9.84 11.74
N ALA A 810 19.38 -9.69 11.18
CA ALA A 810 20.00 -8.37 10.98
C ALA A 810 19.25 -7.52 9.93
N VAL A 811 18.79 -8.15 8.84
CA VAL A 811 17.94 -7.48 7.84
C VAL A 811 16.58 -7.11 8.44
N GLU A 812 15.95 -7.99 9.21
CA GLU A 812 14.69 -7.70 9.92
C GLU A 812 14.87 -6.56 10.94
N GLY A 813 16.01 -6.50 11.64
CA GLY A 813 16.41 -5.39 12.51
C GLY A 813 16.56 -4.06 11.77
N HIS A 814 17.44 -3.99 10.77
CA HIS A 814 17.61 -2.77 9.96
C HIS A 814 16.31 -2.34 9.24
N THR A 815 15.44 -3.29 8.88
CA THR A 815 14.13 -2.96 8.28
C THR A 815 13.17 -2.35 9.31
N ALA A 816 13.20 -2.81 10.56
CA ALA A 816 12.43 -2.20 11.64
C ALA A 816 12.97 -0.80 11.97
N GLU A 817 14.29 -0.62 12.07
CA GLU A 817 14.95 0.68 12.28
C GLU A 817 14.58 1.68 11.17
N LEU A 818 14.63 1.25 9.90
CA LEU A 818 14.19 2.08 8.76
C LEU A 818 12.69 2.41 8.79
N VAL A 819 11.83 1.53 9.33
CA VAL A 819 10.40 1.84 9.51
C VAL A 819 10.20 2.87 10.62
N GLU A 820 10.90 2.74 11.76
CA GLU A 820 10.86 3.74 12.84
C GLU A 820 11.41 5.10 12.37
N GLU A 821 12.50 5.13 11.59
CA GLU A 821 12.98 6.36 10.94
C GLU A 821 11.94 6.97 10.00
N ILE A 822 11.30 6.16 9.14
CA ILE A 822 10.25 6.62 8.22
C ILE A 822 9.03 7.15 8.98
N GLU A 823 8.63 6.53 10.09
CA GLU A 823 7.53 6.99 10.94
C GLU A 823 7.88 8.32 11.63
N THR A 824 9.07 8.46 12.21
CA THR A 824 9.49 9.74 12.83
C THR A 824 9.63 10.89 11.82
N VAL A 825 10.04 10.61 10.58
CA VAL A 825 10.07 11.59 9.49
C VAL A 825 8.66 11.97 9.02
N GLN A 826 7.70 11.04 9.03
CA GLN A 826 6.30 11.33 8.76
C GLN A 826 5.68 12.21 9.87
N ASP A 827 5.94 11.92 11.14
CA ASP A 827 5.51 12.75 12.28
C ASP A 827 6.09 14.17 12.21
N GLN A 828 7.37 14.33 11.84
CA GLN A 828 7.99 15.64 11.61
C GLN A 828 7.33 16.39 10.44
N LEU A 829 7.06 15.70 9.33
CA LEU A 829 6.36 16.27 8.17
C LEU A 829 4.91 16.68 8.53
N GLU A 830 4.22 15.91 9.36
CA GLU A 830 2.91 16.27 9.91
C GLU A 830 2.99 17.49 10.85
N ALA A 831 4.01 17.56 11.72
CA ALA A 831 4.22 18.68 12.62
C ALA A 831 4.47 19.99 11.84
N GLU A 832 5.32 19.95 10.80
CA GLU A 832 5.54 21.10 9.92
C GLU A 832 4.32 21.45 9.05
N ARG A 833 3.53 20.46 8.60
CA ARG A 833 2.22 20.73 7.97
C ARG A 833 1.28 21.48 8.91
N LYS A 834 1.19 21.05 10.18
CA LYS A 834 0.39 21.68 11.24
C LYS A 834 0.93 23.09 11.59
N ARG A 835 2.25 23.30 11.54
CA ARG A 835 2.90 24.62 11.68
C ARG A 835 2.55 25.55 10.51
N CYS A 836 2.64 25.05 9.27
CA CYS A 836 2.29 25.80 8.06
C CYS A 836 0.81 26.20 8.00
N THR A 837 -0.12 25.35 8.43
CA THR A 837 -1.54 25.75 8.49
C THR A 837 -1.81 26.82 9.55
N VAL A 838 -1.12 26.79 10.69
CA VAL A 838 -1.17 27.87 11.70
C VAL A 838 -0.54 29.16 11.17
N LEU A 839 0.59 29.10 10.45
CA LEU A 839 1.20 30.28 9.83
C LEU A 839 0.29 30.90 8.77
N LEU A 840 -0.33 30.09 7.89
CA LEU A 840 -1.32 30.55 6.91
C LEU A 840 -2.60 31.12 7.56
N ALA A 841 -2.99 30.62 8.75
CA ALA A 841 -4.10 31.20 9.52
C ALA A 841 -3.72 32.57 10.11
N ASN A 842 -2.51 32.70 10.65
CA ASN A 842 -1.96 33.95 11.18
C ASN A 842 -1.76 35.00 10.07
N GLU A 843 -1.27 34.61 8.89
CA GLU A 843 -1.17 35.48 7.72
C GLU A 843 -2.55 36.01 7.31
N LYS A 844 -3.56 35.12 7.22
CA LYS A 844 -4.95 35.51 6.94
C LYS A 844 -5.58 36.37 8.04
N ALA A 845 -5.11 36.30 9.28
CA ALA A 845 -5.50 37.21 10.34
C ALA A 845 -4.84 38.59 10.15
N LEU A 846 -3.52 38.63 9.96
CA LEU A 846 -2.76 39.85 9.71
C LEU A 846 -3.25 40.62 8.46
N LEU A 847 -3.63 39.91 7.40
CA LEU A 847 -4.24 40.52 6.22
C LEU A 847 -5.62 41.13 6.49
N ARG A 848 -6.42 40.59 7.44
CA ARG A 848 -7.66 41.25 7.90
C ARG A 848 -7.34 42.49 8.72
N ASP A 849 -6.46 42.38 9.72
CA ASP A 849 -5.98 43.50 10.53
C ASP A 849 -5.46 44.67 9.67
N VAL A 850 -4.65 44.38 8.65
CA VAL A 850 -4.11 45.38 7.71
C VAL A 850 -5.24 45.99 6.88
N ASN A 851 -6.20 45.20 6.38
CA ASN A 851 -7.35 45.74 5.64
C ASN A 851 -8.28 46.59 6.52
N GLU A 852 -8.51 46.22 7.78
CA GLU A 852 -9.29 47.01 8.74
C GLU A 852 -8.58 48.32 9.10
N ARG A 853 -7.25 48.28 9.32
CA ARG A 853 -6.42 49.48 9.53
C ARG A 853 -6.41 50.38 8.31
N ASN A 854 -6.27 49.83 7.10
CA ASN A 854 -6.36 50.60 5.85
C ASN A 854 -7.74 51.25 5.70
N LEU A 855 -8.82 50.53 6.00
CA LEU A 855 -10.19 51.05 5.94
C LEU A 855 -10.45 52.12 7.02
N ALA A 856 -9.80 52.02 8.20
CA ALA A 856 -9.79 53.06 9.22
C ALA A 856 -8.96 54.29 8.79
N ILE A 857 -7.80 54.09 8.16
CA ILE A 857 -6.99 55.17 7.57
C ILE A 857 -7.79 55.89 6.48
N SER A 858 -8.49 55.19 5.59
CA SER A 858 -9.35 55.82 4.57
C SER A 858 -10.60 56.50 5.16
N LYS A 859 -11.04 56.14 6.37
CA LYS A 859 -12.07 56.91 7.12
C LYS A 859 -11.46 58.19 7.71
N LEU A 860 -10.28 58.09 8.35
CA LEU A 860 -9.56 59.23 8.91
C LEU A 860 -9.12 60.24 7.84
N GLN A 861 -8.63 59.79 6.69
CA GLN A 861 -8.28 60.65 5.55
C GLN A 861 -9.48 61.45 5.04
N ARG A 862 -10.67 60.83 4.94
CA ARG A 862 -11.91 61.55 4.58
C ARG A 862 -12.34 62.55 5.66
N ALA A 863 -12.17 62.24 6.94
CA ALA A 863 -12.43 63.16 8.05
C ALA A 863 -11.44 64.34 8.07
N VAL A 864 -10.15 64.10 7.79
CA VAL A 864 -9.14 65.16 7.67
C VAL A 864 -9.42 66.05 6.45
N GLN A 865 -9.81 65.47 5.31
CA GLN A 865 -10.20 66.24 4.12
C GLN A 865 -11.44 67.11 4.37
N SER A 866 -12.47 66.61 5.07
CA SER A 866 -13.64 67.43 5.40
C SER A 866 -13.32 68.53 6.43
N LEU A 867 -12.45 68.24 7.41
CA LEU A 867 -11.94 69.25 8.35
C LEU A 867 -11.06 70.32 7.67
N GLN A 868 -10.24 69.95 6.68
CA GLN A 868 -9.47 70.91 5.89
C GLN A 868 -10.38 71.80 5.03
N GLN A 869 -11.43 71.24 4.41
CA GLN A 869 -12.43 72.04 3.69
C GLN A 869 -13.22 72.98 4.62
N GLN A 870 -13.48 72.58 5.87
CA GLN A 870 -14.06 73.47 6.88
C GLN A 870 -13.08 74.56 7.34
N GLN A 871 -11.81 74.24 7.60
CA GLN A 871 -10.80 75.25 7.98
C GLN A 871 -10.55 76.29 6.88
N GLN A 872 -10.58 75.88 5.60
CA GLN A 872 -10.47 76.82 4.48
C GLN A 872 -11.69 77.75 4.36
N ARG A 873 -12.88 77.31 4.80
CA ARG A 873 -14.07 78.18 4.93
C ARG A 873 -14.09 79.05 6.19
N ALA A 874 -13.31 78.71 7.22
CA ALA A 874 -13.29 79.42 8.50
C ALA A 874 -12.22 80.54 8.61
N ARG A 875 -11.33 80.69 7.62
CA ARG A 875 -10.18 81.63 7.66
C ARG A 875 -10.30 82.83 6.70
N GLN A 876 -11.37 83.62 6.79
CA GLN A 876 -11.42 84.98 6.19
C GLN A 876 -12.16 86.00 7.07
N PRO A 877 -11.44 86.85 7.83
CA PRO A 877 -11.97 88.07 8.42
C PRO A 877 -11.68 89.31 7.55
N SER A 878 -12.52 90.33 7.74
CA SER A 878 -12.68 91.57 7.00
C SER A 878 -11.49 92.56 6.90
N LYS A 879 -11.37 93.16 5.69
CA LYS A 879 -11.14 94.60 5.39
C LYS A 879 -9.79 95.28 5.70
N THR A 880 -9.57 96.36 4.92
CA THR A 880 -8.54 97.42 5.02
C THR A 880 -7.07 97.03 4.79
N ALA A 881 -6.16 97.93 4.37
CA ALA A 881 -6.21 99.09 3.46
C ALA A 881 -4.78 99.65 3.29
N ASN A 882 -4.52 100.38 2.19
CA ASN A 882 -3.40 101.32 1.97
C ASN A 882 -1.93 100.84 1.88
N ASP A 883 -1.34 101.20 0.74
CA ASP A 883 -0.07 101.91 0.55
C ASP A 883 1.31 101.23 0.78
N ALA A 884 1.85 100.85 -0.38
CA ALA A 884 3.26 100.76 -0.80
C ALA A 884 4.19 101.89 -0.24
N PRO A 885 5.56 101.71 -0.23
CA PRO A 885 6.31 101.84 -1.50
C PRO A 885 7.68 101.10 -1.66
N ARG A 886 7.96 100.74 -2.94
CA ARG A 886 9.26 100.84 -3.68
C ARG A 886 10.53 100.03 -3.31
N SER A 887 11.29 99.77 -4.40
CA SER A 887 12.75 99.46 -4.51
C SER A 887 13.19 98.02 -4.17
N VAL A 888 13.69 97.11 -5.04
CA VAL A 888 14.48 97.09 -6.33
C VAL A 888 15.96 96.66 -6.11
N SER A 889 16.48 95.80 -7.00
CA SER A 889 17.87 95.23 -7.12
C SER A 889 18.33 94.28 -6.00
N ALA A 890 19.18 93.24 -6.19
CA ALA A 890 19.69 92.42 -7.34
C ALA A 890 20.24 91.09 -6.73
N SER A 891 20.75 90.02 -7.39
CA SER A 891 21.14 89.63 -8.78
C SER A 891 20.57 88.21 -9.08
N GLU A 892 20.69 87.51 -10.22
CA GLU A 892 21.56 87.51 -11.44
C GLU A 892 22.87 86.67 -11.37
N GLU A 893 23.28 86.10 -12.53
CA GLU A 893 24.42 85.17 -12.83
C GLU A 893 24.29 83.69 -12.35
N ALA A 894 24.75 82.63 -13.04
CA ALA A 894 25.36 82.39 -14.37
C ALA A 894 25.00 80.93 -14.84
N VAL A 895 24.84 80.50 -16.12
CA VAL A 895 25.64 80.64 -17.37
C VAL A 895 26.91 79.75 -17.33
N THR A 896 27.23 78.78 -18.23
CA THR A 896 26.93 78.56 -19.69
C THR A 896 26.99 77.07 -20.13
N SER A 897 26.62 76.82 -21.41
CA SER A 897 26.87 75.65 -22.32
C SER A 897 28.40 75.43 -22.66
N PRO A 898 28.89 74.63 -23.67
CA PRO A 898 28.25 74.01 -24.87
C PRO A 898 28.78 72.62 -25.41
N SER A 899 28.19 72.13 -26.52
CA SER A 899 28.78 71.36 -27.67
C SER A 899 29.50 70.00 -27.45
N SER A 900 29.46 68.96 -28.32
CA SER A 900 28.78 68.69 -29.61
C SER A 900 28.75 67.16 -29.94
N SER A 901 27.94 66.76 -30.95
CA SER A 901 27.82 65.45 -31.64
C SER A 901 29.14 64.91 -32.26
N PRO A 902 29.24 63.70 -32.92
CA PRO A 902 28.16 62.80 -33.42
C PRO A 902 28.39 61.24 -33.43
N ARG A 903 27.34 60.50 -33.86
CA ARG A 903 27.31 59.22 -34.64
C ARG A 903 27.92 57.89 -34.11
N ASP A 904 27.30 56.79 -34.56
CA ASP A 904 27.80 55.40 -34.62
C ASP A 904 29.08 55.25 -35.51
N PRO A 905 29.84 54.12 -35.48
CA PRO A 905 29.55 52.81 -34.87
C PRO A 905 30.72 52.16 -34.06
N ALA A 906 30.61 50.86 -33.80
CA ALA A 906 31.62 49.94 -33.21
C ALA A 906 32.87 49.73 -34.13
N PRO A 907 33.93 48.95 -33.77
CA PRO A 907 34.05 47.96 -32.67
C PRO A 907 35.44 47.83 -31.96
N SER A 908 35.60 46.72 -31.21
CA SER A 908 36.83 45.94 -30.93
C SER A 908 37.91 46.39 -29.90
N SER A 909 37.77 45.82 -28.69
CA SER A 909 38.81 44.99 -28.03
C SER A 909 40.13 45.70 -27.52
N PRO A 910 41.20 45.01 -27.03
CA PRO A 910 41.82 45.34 -25.73
C PRO A 910 43.37 45.55 -25.87
N PRO A 911 44.31 45.29 -24.91
CA PRO A 911 44.22 44.92 -23.48
C PRO A 911 45.27 45.61 -22.53
N GLN A 912 45.42 45.05 -21.32
CA GLN A 912 46.63 44.97 -20.47
C GLN A 912 47.20 46.19 -19.70
N ARG A 913 47.45 45.92 -18.39
CA ARG A 913 48.58 46.39 -17.53
C ARG A 913 48.73 47.90 -17.30
N SER A 914 49.24 48.41 -16.17
CA SER A 914 49.55 47.92 -14.80
C SER A 914 49.73 49.20 -13.93
N LYS A 915 49.80 49.23 -12.59
CA LYS A 915 50.47 48.37 -11.59
C LYS A 915 50.05 48.86 -10.18
N GLN A 916 50.72 48.35 -9.13
CA GLN A 916 50.96 48.93 -7.78
C GLN A 916 50.48 50.39 -7.54
N GLN A 917 49.87 50.75 -6.38
CA GLN A 917 50.20 50.30 -5.01
C GLN A 917 49.03 50.49 -4.02
N GLN A 918 48.98 49.65 -2.98
CA GLN A 918 48.27 49.89 -1.71
C GLN A 918 49.16 50.77 -0.79
N PRO A 919 48.64 51.50 0.23
CA PRO A 919 47.81 50.93 1.30
C PRO A 919 46.57 51.71 1.78
N GLN A 920 45.77 50.99 2.58
CA GLN A 920 44.69 51.43 3.49
C GLN A 920 45.23 52.21 4.72
N PRO A 921 44.40 52.70 5.69
CA PRO A 921 42.95 52.48 5.91
C PRO A 921 42.08 53.72 6.25
N GLN A 922 40.81 53.45 6.60
CA GLN A 922 39.88 54.20 7.48
C GLN A 922 38.79 55.10 6.85
N ARG A 923 37.57 54.52 6.83
CA ARG A 923 36.22 55.09 6.96
C ARG A 923 36.03 56.63 6.99
N PRO A 924 35.19 57.18 6.09
CA PRO A 924 34.16 58.15 6.48
C PRO A 924 32.93 57.44 7.08
N ALA A 925 32.01 58.21 7.69
CA ALA A 925 30.72 57.74 8.18
C ALA A 925 29.60 58.76 7.83
N ALA A 926 28.41 58.25 7.51
CA ALA A 926 27.15 58.99 7.30
C ALA A 926 27.14 60.03 6.14
N SER A 927 26.05 60.39 5.47
CA SER A 927 24.63 59.98 5.59
C SER A 927 23.94 60.06 4.18
N PRO A 928 22.60 60.08 3.98
CA PRO A 928 21.92 58.90 3.41
C PRO A 928 21.06 59.16 2.15
N TYR A 929 21.28 58.42 1.05
CA TYR A 929 20.27 58.26 -0.03
C TYR A 929 20.55 57.04 -0.94
N SER A 930 19.94 55.88 -0.64
CA SER A 930 19.76 54.76 -1.59
C SER A 930 18.83 53.66 -1.05
N ALA A 931 17.52 53.77 -1.31
CA ALA A 931 16.55 52.72 -0.96
C ALA A 931 16.41 51.64 -2.06
N SER A 932 16.38 52.06 -3.33
CA SER A 932 16.02 51.23 -4.49
C SER A 932 17.03 50.12 -4.86
N ALA A 933 18.28 50.21 -4.40
CA ALA A 933 19.30 49.20 -4.70
C ALA A 933 18.98 47.84 -4.04
N LYS A 934 18.47 47.86 -2.80
CA LYS A 934 18.21 46.63 -2.03
C LYS A 934 17.00 45.85 -2.54
N GLU A 935 16.01 46.52 -3.12
CA GLU A 935 14.85 45.86 -3.73
C GLU A 935 15.26 45.12 -5.00
N LEU A 936 16.11 45.73 -5.85
CA LEU A 936 16.70 45.05 -7.00
C LEU A 936 17.59 43.87 -6.61
N GLU A 937 18.43 44.03 -5.58
CA GLU A 937 19.30 42.98 -5.05
C GLU A 937 18.48 41.79 -4.48
N HIS A 938 17.36 42.08 -3.79
CA HIS A 938 16.45 41.05 -3.27
C HIS A 938 15.62 40.38 -4.38
N ILE A 939 15.22 41.10 -5.42
CA ILE A 939 14.53 40.53 -6.59
C ILE A 939 15.48 39.61 -7.38
N LEU A 940 16.73 40.02 -7.60
CA LEU A 940 17.74 39.19 -8.25
C LEU A 940 18.06 37.94 -7.43
N SER A 941 18.22 38.08 -6.10
CA SER A 941 18.42 36.93 -5.22
C SER A 941 17.24 35.96 -5.24
N ASN A 942 16.00 36.46 -5.24
CA ASN A 942 14.80 35.62 -5.38
C ASN A 942 14.74 34.91 -6.75
N LEU A 943 15.18 35.55 -7.82
CA LEU A 943 15.25 34.93 -9.16
C LEU A 943 16.34 33.83 -9.23
N GLU A 944 17.48 34.02 -8.56
CA GLU A 944 18.50 32.96 -8.42
C GLU A 944 18.01 31.79 -7.55
N GLN A 945 17.25 32.06 -6.49
CA GLN A 945 16.61 31.02 -5.67
C GLN A 945 15.55 30.22 -6.45
N ILE A 946 14.72 30.89 -7.27
CA ILE A 946 13.74 30.22 -8.14
C ILE A 946 14.45 29.40 -9.23
N SER A 947 15.53 29.93 -9.82
CA SER A 947 16.35 29.23 -10.82
C SER A 947 17.00 27.96 -10.25
N THR A 948 17.63 28.07 -9.08
CA THR A 948 18.26 26.92 -8.40
C THR A 948 17.25 25.89 -7.93
N PHE A 949 16.08 26.31 -7.40
CA PHE A 949 14.99 25.41 -7.05
C PHE A 949 14.42 24.67 -8.27
N SER A 950 14.26 25.36 -9.41
CA SER A 950 13.79 24.75 -10.67
C SER A 950 14.79 23.72 -11.22
N ALA A 951 16.09 24.03 -11.19
CA ALA A 951 17.14 23.08 -11.56
C ALA A 951 17.17 21.85 -10.62
N GLN A 952 17.02 22.06 -9.31
CA GLN A 952 16.95 20.98 -8.32
C GLN A 952 15.70 20.11 -8.52
N GLN A 953 14.56 20.70 -8.89
CA GLN A 953 13.33 19.97 -9.23
C GLN A 953 13.48 19.14 -10.51
N GLN A 954 14.15 19.66 -11.55
CA GLN A 954 14.48 18.86 -12.75
C GLN A 954 15.42 17.71 -12.41
N GLN A 955 16.42 17.92 -11.53
CA GLN A 955 17.33 16.86 -11.11
C GLN A 955 16.61 15.76 -10.29
N GLN A 956 15.68 16.14 -9.41
CA GLN A 956 14.79 15.18 -8.72
C GLN A 956 13.85 14.44 -9.66
N GLN A 957 13.41 15.04 -10.78
CA GLN A 957 12.63 14.34 -11.80
C GLN A 957 13.49 13.32 -12.56
N GLN A 958 14.74 13.66 -12.92
CA GLN A 958 15.66 12.73 -13.57
C GLN A 958 16.02 11.54 -12.66
N LEU A 959 16.22 11.78 -11.36
CA LEU A 959 16.42 10.75 -10.33
C LEU A 959 15.14 9.91 -10.01
N ARG A 960 14.01 10.18 -10.66
CA ARG A 960 12.79 9.34 -10.62
C ARG A 960 12.52 8.58 -11.92
N TYR A 961 13.40 8.73 -12.92
CA TYR A 961 13.34 8.03 -14.21
C TYR A 961 14.57 7.13 -14.45
N GLN A 962 15.42 6.95 -13.42
CA GLN A 962 16.49 5.95 -13.34
C GLN A 962 16.14 4.95 -12.24
#